data_AF-A0A2A3E7M5-F1
#
_entry.id   AF-A0A2A3E7M5-F1
#
_cell.length_a   1.000
_cell.length_b   1.000
_cell.length_c   1.000
_cell.angle_alpha   90.00
_cell.angle_beta   90.00
_cell.angle_gamma   90.00
#
_symmetry.space_group_name_H-M   'P 1'
#
loop_
_entity.id
_entity.type
_entity.pdbx_description
1 polymer ?
#
loop_
_entity_poly.entity_id
_entity_poly.type
_entity_poly.pdbx_seq_one_letter_code
_entity_poly.pdbx_strand_id
1 'polypeptide(L)'
;MKNHVNCWEDWKHWLKACQIFVQKLLGAKDFVGLEEVTKVEFLVMLLAETLGTFLLVLIGCASCITWTASNPPTVVHIAFTFGLAVASLAHSQKLLALLIRSMIESIKYQDVLGPVSGCHVNPAVSMGLLVSGNCSFLKTVCYIVCQCCGAIAGSGVLKAAISNNCCNLLIPKEAIGQGLGATGLGEKVSESQGIFMEAIITFLLLLVVHAVTDPKRTDTKGWAPLAIGLTITVSHMAAVPVTGSSMNPARTLGPAVILGEWKNLWTYKMILRILENRSKGWRMLEDNEISDYFRSNFHRLQNAITPQDMKKFISLNSNSERIDFMLRYPQVYDLAIKIGEVEDQMLKNGEKALKLKDVGNKYFGRGEFIKALEIYSNAVLLAPQKDVGVVLANRSATLYHLEKHSYALTDAEEALRMGYPQELRYKIEERRARCLLALKRHDEAVLAFRSALKALDDGKLSGEKKQKLEADIRIMLAVIEKSNQLARKGPKIPEKRNMIEPEKPTLKIEDCNPLYPSCSKAVEIRDEGGNIGRHAIATKDIEPGEILAIEKPYSAFLLAEYRLINCFYCLTKIFVPIPAVCQTCSCVAYCSISCRDKDAKIHENECPILPTLWASKTSINCFLALRIIVRQSFDKLYKLKDVNSKDKFEVSASEPYRSDDFKIMFRLDCQKYDICTLDTFLHIVTHEDKRTVEDLFHRSYIASWLLRLLKKSPYFPKHVKTPDTVEAKLSDGELYIGGLILHNLMTIQFNAHEISELVIPKADNNLANAKSKFIGGGLYPTISLFNHSCNPGIIRFKCETGKECGNVLPVKADSNEFMIQCSKCGKCINIFKGLKALQETDTIFKIASRNLEQGNHREALKSYLKILKLLDETLALPIKDYHLCQQGVRLCMLSLVK
;
A
#
# COMPACT_ATOMS: atom_id res chain seq x y z
N MET A 1 -24.01 -57.98 -16.18
CA MET A 1 -23.70 -57.60 -14.79
C MET A 1 -22.41 -56.78 -14.75
N LYS A 2 -22.48 -55.47 -15.03
CA LYS A 2 -21.38 -54.50 -14.90
C LYS A 2 -21.97 -53.17 -14.44
N ASN A 3 -21.13 -52.31 -13.83
CA ASN A 3 -21.41 -50.95 -13.36
C ASN A 3 -22.07 -50.82 -11.97
N HIS A 4 -21.33 -51.14 -10.89
CA HIS A 4 -21.60 -50.60 -9.54
C HIS A 4 -20.34 -50.59 -8.64
N VAL A 5 -19.22 -50.03 -9.13
CA VAL A 5 -18.06 -49.64 -8.30
C VAL A 5 -17.49 -48.34 -8.86
N ASN A 6 -17.67 -47.21 -8.15
CA ASN A 6 -16.87 -45.97 -8.29
C ASN A 6 -17.28 -44.83 -7.33
N CYS A 7 -18.34 -44.96 -6.54
CA CYS A 7 -18.84 -43.90 -5.64
C CYS A 7 -17.88 -43.51 -4.49
N TRP A 8 -16.75 -44.21 -4.32
CA TRP A 8 -15.77 -43.96 -3.25
C TRP A 8 -14.57 -43.08 -3.65
N GLU A 9 -14.24 -42.96 -4.94
CA GLU A 9 -13.13 -42.08 -5.38
C GLU A 9 -13.57 -40.61 -5.52
N ASP A 10 -14.81 -40.38 -5.97
CA ASP A 10 -15.41 -39.05 -6.02
C ASP A 10 -15.52 -38.42 -4.63
N TRP A 11 -15.88 -39.21 -3.61
CA TRP A 11 -15.95 -38.74 -2.22
C TRP A 11 -14.58 -38.33 -1.65
N LYS A 12 -13.51 -39.03 -2.04
CA LYS A 12 -12.13 -38.64 -1.68
C LYS A 12 -11.69 -37.36 -2.40
N HIS A 13 -12.08 -37.18 -3.67
CA HIS A 13 -11.82 -35.93 -4.39
C HIS A 13 -12.62 -34.75 -3.80
N TRP A 14 -13.87 -34.97 -3.38
CA TRP A 14 -14.69 -33.96 -2.72
C TRP A 14 -14.12 -33.57 -1.35
N LEU A 15 -13.77 -34.55 -0.50
CA LEU A 15 -13.11 -34.30 0.79
C LEU A 15 -11.76 -33.59 0.65
N LYS A 16 -10.96 -33.94 -0.37
CA LYS A 16 -9.66 -33.29 -0.63
C LYS A 16 -9.82 -31.89 -1.23
N ALA A 17 -10.84 -31.65 -2.05
CA ALA A 17 -11.23 -30.32 -2.51
C ALA A 17 -11.72 -29.45 -1.34
N CYS A 18 -12.55 -30.00 -0.44
CA CYS A 18 -12.96 -29.33 0.79
C CYS A 18 -11.77 -29.06 1.72
N GLN A 19 -10.81 -29.98 1.88
CA GLN A 19 -9.59 -29.72 2.65
C GLN A 19 -8.71 -28.63 2.02
N ILE A 20 -8.54 -28.62 0.69
CA ILE A 20 -7.77 -27.57 -0.01
C ILE A 20 -8.50 -26.22 0.04
N PHE A 21 -9.82 -26.22 -0.03
CA PHE A 21 -10.66 -25.03 0.14
C PHE A 21 -10.52 -24.49 1.58
N VAL A 22 -10.70 -25.33 2.59
CA VAL A 22 -10.48 -25.00 4.01
C VAL A 22 -9.05 -24.54 4.28
N GLN A 23 -8.03 -25.18 3.69
CA GLN A 23 -6.63 -24.77 3.85
C GLN A 23 -6.30 -23.43 3.18
N LYS A 24 -6.91 -23.10 2.03
CA LYS A 24 -6.76 -21.76 1.43
C LYS A 24 -7.50 -20.68 2.23
N LEU A 25 -8.58 -21.04 2.92
CA LEU A 25 -9.29 -20.17 3.86
C LEU A 25 -8.50 -19.92 5.16
N LEU A 26 -7.50 -20.75 5.52
CA LEU A 26 -6.66 -20.53 6.72
C LEU A 26 -5.75 -19.29 6.64
N GLY A 27 -5.49 -18.76 5.44
CA GLY A 27 -4.84 -17.45 5.26
C GLY A 27 -5.80 -16.26 5.39
N ALA A 28 -7.10 -16.51 5.54
CA ALA A 28 -8.18 -15.52 5.46
C ALA A 28 -9.20 -15.67 6.60
N LYS A 29 -8.76 -16.12 7.79
CA LYS A 29 -9.63 -16.44 8.94
C LYS A 29 -10.69 -15.35 9.23
N ASP A 30 -10.28 -14.09 9.18
CA ASP A 30 -11.13 -12.93 9.44
C ASP A 30 -12.20 -12.71 8.35
N PHE A 31 -11.87 -12.91 7.07
CA PHE A 31 -12.83 -12.80 5.98
C PHE A 31 -13.87 -13.93 6.01
N VAL A 32 -13.48 -15.13 6.44
CA VAL A 32 -14.40 -16.27 6.52
C VAL A 32 -15.33 -16.15 7.73
N GLY A 33 -14.80 -15.72 8.89
CA GLY A 33 -15.57 -15.54 10.12
C GLY A 33 -15.78 -16.82 10.92
N LEU A 34 -14.94 -17.85 10.75
CA LEU A 34 -15.04 -19.13 11.48
C LEU A 34 -14.97 -18.96 13.02
N GLU A 35 -14.27 -17.94 13.51
CA GLU A 35 -14.18 -17.58 14.93
C GLU A 35 -15.32 -16.65 15.39
N GLU A 36 -16.16 -16.15 14.48
CA GLU A 36 -17.38 -15.42 14.81
C GLU A 36 -18.56 -16.38 14.98
N VAL A 37 -18.72 -17.36 14.08
CA VAL A 37 -19.88 -18.28 14.06
C VAL A 37 -19.91 -19.26 15.24
N THR A 38 -18.80 -19.43 15.96
CA THR A 38 -18.67 -20.31 17.14
C THR A 38 -19.04 -19.63 18.46
N LYS A 39 -19.37 -18.34 18.45
CA LYS A 39 -19.73 -17.55 19.63
C LYS A 39 -21.23 -17.57 19.90
N VAL A 40 -21.64 -17.59 21.17
CA VAL A 40 -23.07 -17.61 21.55
C VAL A 40 -23.78 -16.33 21.10
N GLU A 41 -23.07 -15.21 21.12
CA GLU A 41 -23.51 -13.91 20.60
C GLU A 41 -23.90 -13.96 19.13
N PHE A 42 -23.32 -14.88 18.33
CA PHE A 42 -23.68 -15.06 16.93
C PHE A 42 -25.12 -15.54 16.75
N LEU A 43 -25.58 -16.47 17.59
CA LEU A 43 -26.97 -16.93 17.58
C LEU A 43 -27.94 -15.77 17.90
N VAL A 44 -27.56 -14.90 18.85
CA VAL A 44 -28.33 -13.70 19.20
C VAL A 44 -28.38 -12.72 18.01
N MET A 45 -27.29 -12.55 17.26
CA MET A 45 -27.28 -11.75 16.02
C MET A 45 -28.22 -12.32 14.95
N LEU A 46 -28.21 -13.64 14.74
CA LEU A 46 -29.09 -14.30 13.77
C LEU A 46 -30.58 -14.17 14.13
N LEU A 47 -30.92 -14.30 15.42
CA LEU A 47 -32.27 -14.06 15.92
C LEU A 47 -32.70 -12.60 15.73
N ALA A 48 -31.81 -11.64 15.98
CA ALA A 48 -32.09 -10.22 15.79
C ALA A 48 -32.29 -9.84 14.31
N GLU A 49 -31.56 -10.43 13.37
CA GLU A 49 -31.81 -10.27 11.93
C GLU A 49 -33.13 -10.92 11.49
N THR A 50 -33.43 -12.12 12.01
CA THR A 50 -34.70 -12.82 11.73
C THR A 50 -35.91 -12.00 12.21
N LEU A 51 -35.87 -11.54 13.47
CA LEU A 51 -36.93 -10.73 14.07
C LEU A 51 -37.03 -9.34 13.43
N GLY A 52 -35.90 -8.72 13.10
CA GLY A 52 -35.84 -7.42 12.43
C GLY A 52 -36.50 -7.47 11.05
N THR A 53 -36.16 -8.46 10.21
CA THR A 53 -36.81 -8.61 8.89
C THR A 53 -38.26 -9.09 9.01
N PHE A 54 -38.60 -9.92 10.01
CA PHE A 54 -40.00 -10.28 10.32
C PHE A 54 -40.86 -9.04 10.58
N LEU A 55 -40.44 -8.17 11.50
CA LEU A 55 -41.17 -6.96 11.85
C LEU A 55 -41.22 -5.96 10.68
N LEU A 56 -40.11 -5.80 9.94
CA LEU A 56 -40.06 -4.95 8.75
C LEU A 56 -41.08 -5.39 7.69
N VAL A 57 -41.15 -6.69 7.39
CA VAL A 57 -42.07 -7.20 6.36
C VAL A 57 -43.50 -7.21 6.87
N LEU A 58 -43.75 -7.60 8.13
CA LEU A 58 -45.09 -7.57 8.72
C LEU A 58 -45.70 -6.16 8.72
N ILE A 59 -44.97 -5.17 9.26
CA ILE A 59 -45.47 -3.79 9.42
C ILE A 59 -45.41 -3.03 8.08
N GLY A 60 -44.33 -3.22 7.31
CA GLY A 60 -44.16 -2.58 6.01
C GLY A 60 -45.21 -3.03 5.00
N CYS A 61 -45.34 -4.35 4.77
CA CYS A 61 -46.33 -4.86 3.82
C CYS A 61 -47.78 -4.66 4.31
N ALA A 62 -48.02 -4.59 5.63
CA ALA A 62 -49.32 -4.16 6.15
C ALA A 62 -49.71 -2.75 5.66
N SER A 63 -48.76 -1.80 5.55
CA SER A 63 -49.06 -0.46 5.03
C SER A 63 -49.45 -0.41 3.55
N CYS A 64 -49.16 -1.48 2.79
CA CYS A 64 -49.55 -1.62 1.39
C CYS A 64 -50.98 -2.14 1.19
N ILE A 65 -51.71 -2.49 2.26
CA ILE A 65 -53.02 -3.15 2.20
C ILE A 65 -54.15 -2.14 2.43
N THR A 66 -55.20 -2.23 1.62
CA THR A 66 -56.43 -1.43 1.80
C THR A 66 -57.29 -2.04 2.91
N TRP A 67 -57.01 -1.67 4.16
CA TRP A 67 -57.71 -2.21 5.35
C TRP A 67 -59.18 -1.77 5.48
N THR A 68 -59.57 -0.66 4.85
CA THR A 68 -60.95 -0.16 4.79
C THR A 68 -61.32 0.24 3.37
N ALA A 69 -62.51 -0.13 2.90
CA ALA A 69 -62.93 0.02 1.49
C ALA A 69 -62.96 1.47 0.96
N SER A 70 -62.83 2.47 1.83
CA SER A 70 -63.01 3.89 1.50
C SER A 70 -61.71 4.67 1.26
N ASN A 71 -60.53 4.13 1.61
CA ASN A 71 -59.25 4.84 1.48
C ASN A 71 -58.10 3.88 1.11
N PRO A 72 -57.64 3.85 -0.16
CA PRO A 72 -56.44 3.10 -0.53
C PRO A 72 -55.17 3.73 0.07
N PRO A 73 -54.13 2.93 0.37
CA PRO A 73 -52.89 3.43 0.96
C PRO A 73 -52.15 4.37 0.00
N THR A 74 -51.79 5.56 0.48
CA THR A 74 -51.03 6.53 -0.31
C THR A 74 -49.54 6.17 -0.35
N VAL A 75 -48.84 6.58 -1.41
CA VAL A 75 -47.38 6.43 -1.51
C VAL A 75 -46.66 7.05 -0.30
N VAL A 76 -47.17 8.17 0.21
CA VAL A 76 -46.63 8.85 1.40
C VAL A 76 -46.79 7.99 2.66
N HIS A 77 -47.97 7.39 2.88
CA HIS A 77 -48.19 6.45 3.99
C HIS A 77 -47.15 5.32 3.92
N ILE A 78 -47.09 4.60 2.79
CA ILE A 78 -46.19 3.46 2.61
C ILE A 78 -44.73 3.87 2.85
N ALA A 79 -44.30 5.00 2.27
CA ALA A 79 -42.94 5.50 2.39
C ALA A 79 -42.55 5.84 3.84
N PHE A 80 -43.41 6.52 4.59
CA PHE A 80 -43.15 6.81 6.00
C PHE A 80 -43.18 5.56 6.86
N THR A 81 -44.12 4.63 6.64
CA THR A 81 -44.19 3.39 7.43
C THR A 81 -42.94 2.52 7.23
N PHE A 82 -42.46 2.31 6.00
CA PHE A 82 -41.23 1.55 5.76
C PHE A 82 -39.98 2.26 6.35
N GLY A 83 -39.82 3.56 6.11
CA GLY A 83 -38.65 4.31 6.60
C GLY A 83 -38.59 4.42 8.12
N LEU A 84 -39.72 4.72 8.78
CA LEU A 84 -39.80 4.80 10.23
C LEU A 84 -39.70 3.43 10.89
N ALA A 85 -40.21 2.35 10.28
CA ALA A 85 -40.03 1.00 10.78
C ALA A 85 -38.54 0.63 10.84
N VAL A 86 -37.77 0.86 9.76
CA VAL A 86 -36.32 0.59 9.77
C VAL A 86 -35.58 1.50 10.76
N ALA A 87 -35.89 2.79 10.81
CA ALA A 87 -35.26 3.71 11.77
C ALA A 87 -35.53 3.32 13.24
N SER A 88 -36.74 2.81 13.52
CA SER A 88 -37.16 2.36 14.85
C SER A 88 -36.53 1.02 15.23
N LEU A 89 -36.46 0.06 14.30
CA LEU A 89 -35.78 -1.23 14.50
C LEU A 89 -34.28 -1.04 14.74
N ALA A 90 -33.62 -0.19 13.95
CA ALA A 90 -32.20 0.10 14.12
C ALA A 90 -31.89 0.90 15.40
N HIS A 91 -32.83 1.68 15.93
CA HIS A 91 -32.74 2.25 17.29
C HIS A 91 -32.96 1.19 18.39
N SER A 92 -34.03 0.39 18.27
CA SER A 92 -34.47 -0.54 19.32
C SER A 92 -33.55 -1.74 19.50
N GLN A 93 -32.71 -2.08 18.52
CA GLN A 93 -31.66 -3.10 18.71
C GLN A 93 -30.70 -2.77 19.87
N LYS A 94 -30.44 -1.50 20.20
CA LYS A 94 -29.68 -1.15 21.41
C LYS A 94 -30.42 -1.50 22.71
N LEU A 95 -31.75 -1.38 22.72
CA LEU A 95 -32.57 -1.76 23.87
C LEU A 95 -32.67 -3.28 24.02
N LEU A 96 -32.75 -4.01 22.90
CA LEU A 96 -32.71 -5.48 22.90
C LEU A 96 -31.39 -6.02 23.45
N ALA A 97 -30.25 -5.38 23.13
CA ALA A 97 -28.95 -5.71 23.75
C ALA A 97 -28.98 -5.58 25.28
N LEU A 98 -29.62 -4.52 25.80
CA LEU A 98 -29.74 -4.26 27.24
C LEU A 98 -30.66 -5.26 27.95
N LEU A 99 -31.77 -5.67 27.32
CA LEU A 99 -32.70 -6.66 27.87
C LEU A 99 -32.10 -8.07 27.90
N ILE A 100 -31.41 -8.48 26.84
CA ILE A 100 -30.72 -9.79 26.81
C ILE A 100 -29.63 -9.84 27.88
N ARG A 101 -28.94 -8.71 28.12
CA ARG A 101 -27.95 -8.58 29.20
C ARG A 101 -28.55 -8.69 30.60
N SER A 102 -29.81 -8.30 30.83
CA SER A 102 -30.46 -8.47 32.15
C SER A 102 -30.98 -9.90 32.37
N MET A 103 -31.28 -10.65 31.30
CA MET A 103 -31.73 -12.04 31.39
C MET A 103 -30.59 -13.06 31.55
N ILE A 104 -29.34 -12.66 31.28
CA ILE A 104 -28.16 -13.53 31.36
C ILE A 104 -27.15 -12.93 32.37
N GLU A 105 -27.44 -13.08 33.66
CA GLU A 105 -26.65 -12.54 34.78
C GLU A 105 -25.17 -12.98 34.79
N SER A 106 -24.83 -14.06 34.08
CA SER A 106 -23.49 -14.64 34.03
C SER A 106 -22.51 -13.97 33.06
N ILE A 107 -22.95 -13.07 32.16
CA ILE A 107 -22.06 -12.39 31.20
C ILE A 107 -21.45 -11.12 31.80
N LYS A 108 -20.30 -11.27 32.48
CA LYS A 108 -19.46 -10.17 33.00
C LYS A 108 -18.68 -9.40 31.93
N TYR A 109 -19.36 -8.90 30.89
CA TYR A 109 -18.78 -7.94 29.93
C TYR A 109 -19.41 -6.55 30.06
N GLN A 110 -18.57 -5.52 29.99
CA GLN A 110 -18.91 -4.11 30.27
C GLN A 110 -18.70 -3.18 29.06
N ASP A 111 -18.25 -3.69 27.91
CA ASP A 111 -17.92 -2.89 26.71
C ASP A 111 -19.04 -2.79 25.64
N VAL A 112 -20.23 -3.39 25.86
CA VAL A 112 -21.27 -3.49 24.81
C VAL A 112 -22.36 -2.41 24.93
N LEU A 113 -22.10 -1.25 24.31
CA LEU A 113 -23.13 -0.26 23.92
C LEU A 113 -23.34 -0.19 22.39
N GLY A 114 -22.96 -1.26 21.70
CA GLY A 114 -23.16 -1.44 20.25
C GLY A 114 -24.53 -2.06 19.90
N PRO A 115 -24.99 -1.94 18.63
CA PRO A 115 -26.16 -2.69 18.14
C PRO A 115 -25.90 -4.21 18.19
N VAL A 116 -26.94 -5.02 18.38
CA VAL A 116 -26.83 -6.49 18.46
C VAL A 116 -26.28 -7.07 17.17
N SER A 117 -27.02 -6.99 16.06
CA SER A 117 -26.63 -7.58 14.78
C SER A 117 -26.06 -6.58 13.77
N GLY A 118 -26.21 -5.28 14.04
CA GLY A 118 -26.01 -4.21 13.06
C GLY A 118 -27.28 -3.82 12.30
N CYS A 119 -28.40 -4.50 12.54
CA CYS A 119 -29.71 -4.27 11.91
C CYS A 119 -29.63 -4.19 10.37
N HIS A 120 -28.99 -5.18 9.72
CA HIS A 120 -28.88 -5.17 8.26
C HIS A 120 -30.26 -5.34 7.62
N VAL A 121 -31.05 -6.30 8.12
CA VAL A 121 -32.45 -6.65 7.78
C VAL A 121 -32.78 -6.78 6.28
N ASN A 122 -31.75 -6.79 5.44
CA ASN A 122 -31.79 -6.67 3.98
C ASN A 122 -30.56 -7.40 3.38
N PRO A 123 -30.78 -8.43 2.53
CA PRO A 123 -29.70 -9.15 1.87
C PRO A 123 -28.76 -8.28 1.02
N ALA A 124 -29.27 -7.20 0.41
CA ALA A 124 -28.46 -6.26 -0.36
C ALA A 124 -27.49 -5.46 0.53
N VAL A 125 -27.91 -5.08 1.75
CA VAL A 125 -27.08 -4.39 2.74
C VAL A 125 -26.00 -5.33 3.28
N SER A 126 -26.36 -6.57 3.65
CA SER A 126 -25.37 -7.59 4.06
C SER A 126 -24.32 -7.85 2.97
N MET A 127 -24.74 -7.93 1.70
CA MET A 127 -23.83 -8.12 0.57
C MET A 127 -22.95 -6.89 0.30
N GLY A 128 -23.49 -5.67 0.41
CA GLY A 128 -22.70 -4.43 0.27
C GLY A 128 -21.63 -4.32 1.36
N LEU A 129 -21.98 -4.64 2.61
CA LEU A 129 -21.05 -4.65 3.72
C LEU A 129 -19.96 -5.74 3.56
N LEU A 130 -20.30 -6.93 3.06
CA LEU A 130 -19.33 -7.96 2.67
C LEU A 130 -18.34 -7.47 1.59
N VAL A 131 -18.84 -6.87 0.51
CA VAL A 131 -18.00 -6.35 -0.59
C VAL A 131 -17.06 -5.24 -0.11
N SER A 132 -17.49 -4.44 0.86
CA SER A 132 -16.65 -3.39 1.48
C SER A 132 -15.69 -3.90 2.57
N GLY A 133 -15.68 -5.20 2.87
CA GLY A 133 -14.85 -5.79 3.93
C GLY A 133 -15.35 -5.57 5.36
N ASN A 134 -16.55 -4.98 5.54
CA ASN A 134 -17.15 -4.66 6.84
C ASN A 134 -18.02 -5.78 7.43
N CYS A 135 -18.15 -6.93 6.75
CA CYS A 135 -18.88 -8.11 7.23
C CYS A 135 -18.23 -9.39 6.70
N SER A 136 -18.06 -10.42 7.53
CA SER A 136 -17.45 -11.69 7.12
C SER A 136 -18.38 -12.52 6.22
N PHE A 137 -17.80 -13.43 5.43
CA PHE A 137 -18.51 -14.24 4.45
C PHE A 137 -19.57 -15.16 5.09
N LEU A 138 -19.19 -15.93 6.11
CA LEU A 138 -20.15 -16.83 6.79
C LEU A 138 -21.26 -16.05 7.48
N LYS A 139 -20.92 -14.95 8.18
CA LYS A 139 -21.91 -14.05 8.81
C LYS A 139 -22.91 -13.52 7.78
N THR A 140 -22.43 -13.09 6.63
CA THR A 140 -23.25 -12.60 5.51
C THR A 140 -24.22 -13.67 5.00
N VAL A 141 -23.74 -14.90 4.78
CA VAL A 141 -24.58 -16.02 4.32
C VAL A 141 -25.66 -16.36 5.35
N CYS A 142 -25.28 -16.50 6.63
CA CYS A 142 -26.24 -16.79 7.71
C CYS A 142 -27.27 -15.67 7.88
N TYR A 143 -26.85 -14.39 7.80
CA TYR A 143 -27.75 -13.24 7.83
C TYR A 143 -28.78 -13.30 6.71
N ILE A 144 -28.35 -13.56 5.46
CA ILE A 144 -29.26 -13.63 4.31
C ILE A 144 -30.32 -14.72 4.50
N VAL A 145 -29.93 -15.91 4.99
CA VAL A 145 -30.88 -17.00 5.29
C VAL A 145 -31.88 -16.57 6.37
N CYS A 146 -31.39 -16.03 7.50
CA CYS A 146 -32.22 -15.56 8.60
C CYS A 146 -33.19 -14.44 8.20
N GLN A 147 -32.73 -13.46 7.42
CA GLN A 147 -33.55 -12.38 6.87
C GLN A 147 -34.67 -12.93 5.97
N CYS A 148 -34.36 -13.89 5.08
CA CYS A 148 -35.35 -14.55 4.23
C CYS A 148 -36.38 -15.35 5.05
N CYS A 149 -35.95 -16.11 6.07
CA CYS A 149 -36.85 -16.80 6.98
C CYS A 149 -37.78 -15.83 7.73
N GLY A 150 -37.23 -14.72 8.26
CA GLY A 150 -37.99 -13.66 8.91
C GLY A 150 -39.04 -13.04 7.99
N ALA A 151 -38.67 -12.71 6.74
CA ALA A 151 -39.58 -12.17 5.75
C ALA A 151 -40.76 -13.12 5.42
N ILE A 152 -40.47 -14.40 5.18
CA ILE A 152 -41.49 -15.41 4.90
C ILE A 152 -42.44 -15.57 6.09
N ALA A 153 -41.92 -15.61 7.32
CA ALA A 153 -42.73 -15.64 8.53
C ALA A 153 -43.60 -14.38 8.69
N GLY A 154 -43.06 -13.20 8.41
CA GLY A 154 -43.80 -11.92 8.49
C GLY A 154 -44.97 -11.86 7.52
N SER A 155 -44.74 -12.23 6.26
CA SER A 155 -45.80 -12.34 5.24
C SER A 155 -46.78 -13.47 5.55
N GLY A 156 -46.33 -14.58 6.15
CA GLY A 156 -47.19 -15.69 6.56
C GLY A 156 -48.15 -15.30 7.68
N VAL A 157 -47.66 -14.61 8.71
CA VAL A 157 -48.50 -14.03 9.78
C VAL A 157 -49.47 -12.98 9.22
N LEU A 158 -49.01 -12.12 8.31
CA LEU A 158 -49.87 -11.13 7.65
C LEU A 158 -51.01 -11.80 6.85
N LYS A 159 -50.72 -12.88 6.11
CA LYS A 159 -51.75 -13.67 5.40
C LYS A 159 -52.70 -14.38 6.38
N ALA A 160 -52.18 -14.91 7.49
CA ALA A 160 -52.98 -15.59 8.51
C ALA A 160 -53.97 -14.64 9.20
N ALA A 161 -53.56 -13.41 9.50
CA ALA A 161 -54.46 -12.37 10.03
C ALA A 161 -55.63 -12.07 9.08
N ILE A 162 -55.40 -12.11 7.77
CA ILE A 162 -56.39 -11.77 6.73
C ILE A 162 -57.25 -13.00 6.32
N SER A 163 -57.02 -14.20 6.88
CA SER A 163 -57.64 -15.44 6.40
C SER A 163 -58.59 -16.09 7.44
N ASN A 164 -59.88 -16.17 7.09
CA ASN A 164 -61.00 -16.62 7.95
C ASN A 164 -60.95 -18.09 8.46
N ASN A 165 -59.83 -18.83 8.36
CA ASN A 165 -59.78 -20.27 8.64
C ASN A 165 -59.15 -20.66 9.99
N CYS A 166 -58.78 -19.72 10.88
CA CYS A 166 -58.36 -20.06 12.24
C CYS A 166 -58.78 -19.05 13.32
N CYS A 167 -58.85 -17.75 13.04
CA CYS A 167 -59.29 -16.73 14.00
C CYS A 167 -60.06 -15.63 13.25
N ASN A 168 -61.21 -15.17 13.77
CA ASN A 168 -61.89 -13.97 13.27
C ASN A 168 -61.16 -12.70 13.74
N LEU A 169 -59.92 -12.52 13.31
CA LEU A 169 -59.04 -11.45 13.78
C LEU A 169 -58.53 -10.60 12.61
N LEU A 170 -59.39 -9.66 12.19
CA LEU A 170 -59.08 -8.44 11.42
C LEU A 170 -59.07 -8.57 9.87
N ILE A 171 -60.10 -7.97 9.24
CA ILE A 171 -60.21 -7.48 7.84
C ILE A 171 -60.79 -8.41 6.73
N PRO A 172 -61.54 -7.83 5.75
CA PRO A 172 -62.23 -8.56 4.66
C PRO A 172 -61.33 -9.24 3.60
N LYS A 173 -61.95 -10.21 2.89
CA LYS A 173 -61.30 -11.11 1.93
C LYS A 173 -60.71 -10.40 0.70
N GLU A 174 -61.27 -9.26 0.30
CA GLU A 174 -60.83 -8.50 -0.88
C GLU A 174 -59.36 -8.04 -0.79
N ALA A 175 -58.81 -7.87 0.42
CA ALA A 175 -57.42 -7.48 0.64
C ALA A 175 -56.38 -8.50 0.12
N ILE A 176 -56.74 -9.78 0.01
CA ILE A 176 -55.82 -10.82 -0.51
C ILE A 176 -55.50 -10.59 -2.00
N GLY A 177 -56.44 -10.01 -2.77
CA GLY A 177 -56.25 -9.68 -4.18
C GLY A 177 -55.26 -8.54 -4.45
N GLN A 178 -54.82 -7.81 -3.42
CA GLN A 178 -53.83 -6.73 -3.53
C GLN A 178 -52.38 -7.21 -3.31
N GLY A 179 -52.14 -8.54 -3.31
CA GLY A 179 -50.80 -9.11 -3.36
C GLY A 179 -49.96 -8.95 -2.08
N LEU A 180 -50.56 -8.70 -0.91
CA LEU A 180 -49.87 -8.59 0.39
C LEU A 180 -48.63 -7.67 0.38
N GLY A 181 -48.66 -6.57 -0.39
CA GLY A 181 -47.52 -5.66 -0.54
C GLY A 181 -46.34 -6.23 -1.34
N ALA A 182 -46.56 -7.25 -2.16
CA ALA A 182 -45.59 -7.75 -3.13
C ALA A 182 -45.17 -6.64 -4.10
N THR A 183 -43.87 -6.58 -4.42
CA THR A 183 -43.30 -5.64 -5.39
C THR A 183 -43.52 -6.13 -6.82
N GLY A 184 -44.02 -5.28 -7.68
CA GLY A 184 -44.24 -5.55 -9.10
C GLY A 184 -43.99 -4.32 -9.97
N LEU A 185 -43.94 -4.53 -11.29
CA LEU A 185 -43.88 -3.45 -12.26
C LEU A 185 -45.19 -2.66 -12.31
N GLY A 186 -45.09 -1.34 -12.43
CA GLY A 186 -46.23 -0.52 -12.85
C GLY A 186 -46.65 -0.84 -14.29
N GLU A 187 -47.95 -0.69 -14.61
CA GLU A 187 -48.58 -1.18 -15.85
C GLU A 187 -47.94 -0.70 -17.17
N LYS A 188 -47.16 0.39 -17.13
CA LYS A 188 -46.49 1.00 -18.29
C LYS A 188 -44.96 1.02 -18.19
N VAL A 189 -44.39 0.27 -17.24
CA VAL A 189 -42.95 0.25 -16.96
C VAL A 189 -42.34 -1.00 -17.59
N SER A 190 -41.33 -0.82 -18.43
CA SER A 190 -40.62 -1.95 -19.04
C SER A 190 -39.73 -2.68 -18.03
N GLU A 191 -39.33 -3.91 -18.36
CA GLU A 191 -38.38 -4.63 -17.54
C GLU A 191 -37.05 -3.85 -17.35
N SER A 192 -36.46 -3.32 -18.41
CA SER A 192 -35.21 -2.55 -18.30
C SER A 192 -35.34 -1.31 -17.42
N GLN A 193 -36.51 -0.64 -17.43
CA GLN A 193 -36.78 0.54 -16.60
C GLN A 193 -36.90 0.19 -15.11
N GLY A 194 -37.59 -0.89 -14.76
CA GLY A 194 -37.72 -1.31 -13.36
C GLY A 194 -36.39 -1.77 -12.75
N ILE A 195 -35.57 -2.51 -13.51
CA ILE A 195 -34.21 -2.89 -13.10
C ILE A 195 -33.34 -1.65 -12.85
N PHE A 196 -33.38 -0.67 -13.75
CA PHE A 196 -32.63 0.58 -13.61
C PHE A 196 -33.07 1.38 -12.38
N MET A 197 -34.39 1.47 -12.13
CA MET A 197 -34.93 2.17 -10.96
C MET A 197 -34.50 1.50 -9.64
N GLU A 198 -34.68 0.18 -9.51
CA GLU A 198 -34.27 -0.60 -8.33
C GLU A 198 -32.75 -0.49 -8.07
N ALA A 199 -31.93 -0.49 -9.12
CA ALA A 199 -30.48 -0.30 -9.00
C ALA A 199 -30.12 1.07 -8.41
N ILE A 200 -30.78 2.16 -8.86
CA ILE A 200 -30.53 3.53 -8.35
C ILE A 200 -30.92 3.64 -6.87
N ILE A 201 -32.13 3.21 -6.50
CA ILE A 201 -32.59 3.35 -5.10
C ILE A 201 -31.82 2.44 -4.14
N THR A 202 -31.41 1.25 -4.59
CA THR A 202 -30.55 0.35 -3.81
C THR A 202 -29.14 0.93 -3.66
N PHE A 203 -28.57 1.53 -4.71
CA PHE A 203 -27.29 2.23 -4.65
C PHE A 203 -27.34 3.41 -3.67
N LEU A 204 -28.40 4.22 -3.70
CA LEU A 204 -28.59 5.33 -2.76
C LEU A 204 -28.65 4.83 -1.30
N LEU A 205 -29.40 3.75 -1.04
CA LEU A 205 -29.45 3.12 0.28
C LEU A 205 -28.07 2.64 0.75
N LEU A 206 -27.33 1.91 -0.10
CA LEU A 206 -25.98 1.43 0.23
C LEU A 206 -24.98 2.57 0.45
N LEU A 207 -25.05 3.63 -0.37
CA LEU A 207 -24.21 4.81 -0.22
C LEU A 207 -24.43 5.49 1.15
N VAL A 208 -25.68 5.64 1.58
CA VAL A 208 -26.00 6.19 2.91
C VAL A 208 -25.57 5.24 4.03
N VAL A 209 -25.80 3.92 3.90
CA VAL A 209 -25.31 2.93 4.87
C VAL A 209 -23.79 3.03 5.05
N HIS A 210 -23.02 3.07 3.97
CA HIS A 210 -21.56 3.25 4.06
C HIS A 210 -21.18 4.61 4.65
N ALA A 211 -21.86 5.70 4.27
CA ALA A 211 -21.56 7.03 4.79
C ALA A 211 -21.83 7.16 6.31
N VAL A 212 -22.84 6.47 6.85
CA VAL A 212 -23.14 6.50 8.30
C VAL A 212 -22.42 5.42 9.12
N THR A 213 -21.78 4.45 8.46
CA THR A 213 -20.94 3.42 9.09
C THR A 213 -19.43 3.66 8.95
N ASP A 214 -18.99 4.61 8.11
CA ASP A 214 -17.57 4.99 7.98
C ASP A 214 -17.03 5.52 9.33
N PRO A 215 -16.05 4.85 9.97
CA PRO A 215 -15.47 5.29 11.24
C PRO A 215 -14.73 6.64 11.14
N LYS A 216 -14.45 7.15 9.93
CA LYS A 216 -13.86 8.46 9.69
C LYS A 216 -14.87 9.61 9.81
N ARG A 217 -16.18 9.34 9.76
CA ARG A 217 -17.23 10.34 9.99
C ARG A 217 -17.63 10.38 11.46
N THR A 218 -17.14 11.39 12.17
CA THR A 218 -17.46 11.61 13.59
C THR A 218 -18.73 12.43 13.79
N ASP A 219 -19.26 13.05 12.74
CA ASP A 219 -20.42 13.95 12.72
C ASP A 219 -21.78 13.23 12.69
N THR A 220 -21.80 11.93 12.38
CA THR A 220 -23.02 11.13 12.20
C THR A 220 -23.50 10.40 13.46
N LYS A 221 -22.75 10.48 14.57
CA LYS A 221 -22.97 9.70 15.79
C LYS A 221 -24.36 9.98 16.39
N GLY A 222 -25.22 8.95 16.38
CA GLY A 222 -26.60 9.00 16.89
C GLY A 222 -27.67 9.13 15.80
N TRP A 223 -27.35 9.71 14.64
CA TRP A 223 -28.31 9.98 13.56
C TRP A 223 -28.41 8.86 12.51
N ALA A 224 -27.48 7.89 12.52
CA ALA A 224 -27.39 6.83 11.52
C ALA A 224 -28.71 6.06 11.24
N PRO A 225 -29.50 5.59 12.24
CA PRO A 225 -30.77 4.92 11.97
C PRO A 225 -31.79 5.81 11.25
N LEU A 226 -31.85 7.10 11.61
CA LEU A 226 -32.79 8.05 11.02
C LEU A 226 -32.39 8.40 9.59
N ALA A 227 -31.10 8.57 9.31
CA ALA A 227 -30.59 8.79 7.95
C ALA A 227 -30.91 7.61 7.01
N ILE A 228 -30.75 6.36 7.49
CA ILE A 228 -31.13 5.16 6.75
C ILE A 228 -32.66 5.14 6.50
N GLY A 229 -33.47 5.38 7.54
CA GLY A 229 -34.93 5.40 7.43
C GLY A 229 -35.45 6.48 6.45
N LEU A 230 -34.93 7.71 6.54
CA LEU A 230 -35.29 8.80 5.63
C LEU A 230 -34.88 8.50 4.18
N THR A 231 -33.76 7.81 3.97
CA THR A 231 -33.34 7.37 2.63
C THR A 231 -34.34 6.36 2.05
N ILE A 232 -34.82 5.43 2.88
CA ILE A 232 -35.87 4.47 2.51
C ILE A 232 -37.19 5.21 2.20
N THR A 233 -37.58 6.21 3.01
CA THR A 233 -38.77 7.04 2.74
C THR A 233 -38.68 7.75 1.39
N VAL A 234 -37.58 8.46 1.10
CA VAL A 234 -37.40 9.17 -0.18
C VAL A 234 -37.41 8.19 -1.36
N SER A 235 -36.75 7.04 -1.24
CA SER A 235 -36.75 5.99 -2.27
C SER A 235 -38.14 5.37 -2.47
N HIS A 236 -38.97 5.25 -1.43
CA HIS A 236 -40.36 4.80 -1.59
C HIS A 236 -41.22 5.87 -2.27
N MET A 237 -41.09 7.14 -1.88
CA MET A 237 -41.79 8.25 -2.53
C MET A 237 -41.50 8.35 -4.03
N ALA A 238 -40.26 8.04 -4.44
CA ALA A 238 -39.86 8.03 -5.84
C ALA A 238 -40.26 6.77 -6.63
N ALA A 239 -40.14 5.58 -6.03
CA ALA A 239 -40.14 4.32 -6.80
C ALA A 239 -41.34 3.39 -6.59
N VAL A 240 -42.19 3.61 -5.58
CA VAL A 240 -43.37 2.74 -5.34
C VAL A 240 -44.28 2.61 -6.57
N PRO A 241 -44.64 3.69 -7.30
CA PRO A 241 -45.47 3.58 -8.51
C PRO A 241 -44.80 2.86 -9.70
N VAL A 242 -43.48 2.69 -9.67
CA VAL A 242 -42.67 2.16 -10.78
C VAL A 242 -42.35 0.67 -10.58
N THR A 243 -42.04 0.28 -9.34
CA THR A 243 -41.44 -1.02 -8.97
C THR A 243 -41.93 -1.59 -7.64
N GLY A 244 -42.71 -0.83 -6.87
CA GLY A 244 -43.01 -1.14 -5.47
C GLY A 244 -41.89 -0.76 -4.48
N SER A 245 -40.76 -0.20 -4.95
CA SER A 245 -39.60 0.22 -4.15
C SER A 245 -39.10 -0.87 -3.21
N SER A 246 -38.61 -1.98 -3.79
CA SER A 246 -38.15 -3.12 -3.01
C SER A 246 -36.91 -2.77 -2.19
N MET A 247 -35.79 -2.44 -2.86
CA MET A 247 -34.43 -2.31 -2.28
C MET A 247 -33.94 -3.51 -1.45
N ASN A 248 -34.78 -4.51 -1.18
CA ASN A 248 -34.59 -5.53 -0.16
C ASN A 248 -35.11 -6.88 -0.69
N PRO A 249 -34.20 -7.78 -1.11
CA PRO A 249 -34.57 -9.08 -1.68
C PRO A 249 -35.43 -9.94 -0.75
N ALA A 250 -35.22 -9.90 0.56
CA ALA A 250 -36.03 -10.65 1.52
C ALA A 250 -37.48 -10.10 1.58
N ARG A 251 -37.63 -8.77 1.55
CA ARG A 251 -38.94 -8.07 1.51
C ARG A 251 -39.73 -8.29 0.21
N THR A 252 -39.07 -8.64 -0.89
CA THR A 252 -39.76 -9.17 -2.10
C THR A 252 -40.06 -10.66 -1.96
N LEU A 253 -39.15 -11.46 -1.41
CA LEU A 253 -39.29 -12.91 -1.31
C LEU A 253 -40.45 -13.34 -0.41
N GLY A 254 -40.65 -12.69 0.75
CA GLY A 254 -41.67 -13.05 1.74
C GLY A 254 -43.09 -13.16 1.13
N PRO A 255 -43.65 -12.07 0.56
CA PRO A 255 -44.97 -12.11 -0.06
C PRO A 255 -45.04 -13.06 -1.26
N ALA A 256 -43.99 -13.11 -2.09
CA ALA A 256 -43.94 -13.96 -3.29
C ALA A 256 -44.05 -15.46 -2.94
N VAL A 257 -43.32 -15.92 -1.92
CA VAL A 257 -43.39 -17.31 -1.43
C VAL A 257 -44.79 -17.62 -0.88
N ILE A 258 -45.37 -16.69 -0.11
CA ILE A 258 -46.64 -16.86 0.59
C ILE A 258 -47.87 -16.79 -0.34
N LEU A 259 -47.74 -16.14 -1.50
CA LEU A 259 -48.77 -16.06 -2.54
C LEU A 259 -48.54 -17.04 -3.70
N GLY A 260 -47.33 -17.58 -3.87
CA GLY A 260 -46.96 -18.39 -5.03
C GLY A 260 -46.75 -17.58 -6.31
N GLU A 261 -46.53 -16.27 -6.19
CA GLU A 261 -46.39 -15.36 -7.33
C GLU A 261 -44.93 -15.07 -7.68
N TRP A 262 -44.45 -15.73 -8.74
CA TRP A 262 -43.05 -15.70 -9.15
C TRP A 262 -42.76 -14.81 -10.38
N LYS A 263 -43.80 -14.22 -10.98
CA LYS A 263 -43.73 -13.53 -12.29
C LYS A 263 -42.72 -12.37 -12.30
N ASN A 264 -42.66 -11.60 -11.21
CA ASN A 264 -41.75 -10.46 -11.04
C ASN A 264 -40.66 -10.74 -10.00
N LEU A 265 -40.13 -11.98 -9.92
CA LEU A 265 -38.99 -12.29 -9.02
C LEU A 265 -37.62 -11.89 -9.60
N TRP A 266 -37.62 -10.96 -10.52
CA TRP A 266 -36.48 -10.49 -11.28
C TRP A 266 -35.45 -9.67 -10.49
N THR A 267 -35.82 -9.07 -9.35
CA THR A 267 -34.87 -8.50 -8.37
C THR A 267 -34.04 -9.61 -7.71
N TYR A 268 -34.65 -10.77 -7.46
CA TYR A 268 -33.93 -12.00 -7.05
C TYR A 268 -33.10 -12.58 -8.21
N LYS A 269 -33.63 -12.58 -9.45
CA LYS A 269 -32.81 -12.86 -10.65
C LYS A 269 -31.74 -11.81 -10.93
N MET A 270 -31.80 -10.60 -10.38
CA MET A 270 -30.73 -9.62 -10.50
C MET A 270 -29.58 -9.99 -9.58
N ILE A 271 -29.85 -10.46 -8.36
CA ILE A 271 -28.81 -11.02 -7.48
C ILE A 271 -28.28 -12.34 -8.04
N LEU A 272 -29.15 -13.25 -8.47
CA LEU A 272 -28.70 -14.48 -9.11
C LEU A 272 -28.00 -14.25 -10.44
N ARG A 273 -28.37 -13.26 -11.28
CA ARG A 273 -27.57 -12.88 -12.47
C ARG A 273 -26.32 -12.11 -12.12
N ILE A 274 -26.29 -11.32 -11.04
CA ILE A 274 -25.03 -10.80 -10.47
C ILE A 274 -24.15 -11.94 -9.93
N LEU A 275 -24.67 -13.16 -9.75
CA LEU A 275 -23.95 -14.41 -9.44
C LEU A 275 -23.76 -15.36 -10.67
N GLU A 276 -24.57 -15.24 -11.72
CA GLU A 276 -24.67 -16.16 -12.86
C GLU A 276 -24.14 -15.54 -14.17
N ASN A 277 -24.33 -14.25 -14.45
CA ASN A 277 -23.37 -13.49 -15.27
C ASN A 277 -22.02 -13.41 -14.56
N ARG A 278 -21.97 -13.68 -13.25
CA ARG A 278 -20.71 -13.97 -12.52
C ARG A 278 -20.15 -15.36 -12.85
N SER A 279 -20.89 -16.35 -13.33
CA SER A 279 -20.24 -17.54 -13.95
C SER A 279 -19.35 -17.17 -15.16
N LYS A 280 -19.60 -16.00 -15.77
CA LYS A 280 -18.74 -15.37 -16.80
C LYS A 280 -18.03 -14.09 -16.33
N GLY A 281 -18.22 -13.68 -15.06
CA GLY A 281 -17.85 -12.37 -14.51
C GLY A 281 -17.29 -12.40 -13.07
N TRP A 282 -17.17 -13.58 -12.45
CA TRP A 282 -16.40 -13.84 -11.21
C TRP A 282 -14.90 -13.59 -11.44
N ARG A 283 -14.49 -13.40 -12.71
CA ARG A 283 -13.16 -12.93 -13.08
C ARG A 283 -12.99 -11.41 -12.96
N MET A 284 -14.02 -10.64 -12.57
CA MET A 284 -14.05 -9.16 -12.69
C MET A 284 -14.27 -8.37 -11.39
N LEU A 285 -14.29 -8.99 -10.19
CA LEU A 285 -14.37 -8.26 -8.89
C LEU A 285 -13.51 -8.88 -7.74
N GLU A 286 -12.32 -9.43 -8.04
CA GLU A 286 -11.21 -9.58 -7.07
C GLU A 286 -10.15 -8.51 -7.43
N ASP A 287 -9.92 -7.48 -6.61
CA ASP A 287 -8.80 -6.50 -6.74
C ASP A 287 -8.43 -6.07 -8.18
N ASN A 288 -9.48 -5.79 -8.98
CA ASN A 288 -9.43 -6.12 -10.40
C ASN A 288 -8.90 -5.02 -11.33
N GLU A 289 -7.71 -4.55 -11.01
CA GLU A 289 -6.74 -4.17 -12.04
C GLU A 289 -5.30 -4.63 -11.72
N ILE A 290 -5.04 -5.41 -10.65
CA ILE A 290 -3.67 -5.63 -10.14
C ILE A 290 -3.11 -7.05 -10.38
N SER A 291 -3.93 -8.12 -10.45
CA SER A 291 -3.38 -9.51 -10.52
C SER A 291 -3.46 -10.22 -11.88
N ASP A 292 -4.38 -9.86 -12.77
CA ASP A 292 -4.71 -10.70 -13.94
C ASP A 292 -3.61 -10.72 -15.04
N TYR A 293 -2.72 -9.72 -15.04
CA TYR A 293 -1.60 -9.57 -15.98
C TYR A 293 -0.66 -10.79 -15.97
N PHE A 294 -0.21 -11.22 -14.79
CA PHE A 294 0.59 -12.44 -14.66
C PHE A 294 -0.27 -13.69 -14.43
N ARG A 295 -1.33 -13.61 -13.60
CA ARG A 295 -2.10 -14.77 -13.12
C ARG A 295 -2.68 -15.61 -14.26
N SER A 296 -3.27 -14.96 -15.26
CA SER A 296 -3.88 -15.64 -16.42
C SER A 296 -2.87 -16.31 -17.36
N ASN A 297 -1.65 -15.74 -17.45
CA ASN A 297 -0.58 -16.27 -18.27
C ASN A 297 0.18 -17.40 -17.56
N PHE A 298 0.49 -17.21 -16.27
CA PHE A 298 1.10 -18.24 -15.43
C PHE A 298 0.23 -19.50 -15.33
N HIS A 299 -1.10 -19.37 -15.20
CA HIS A 299 -1.99 -20.53 -15.22
C HIS A 299 -1.97 -21.29 -16.57
N ARG A 300 -1.81 -20.59 -17.70
CA ARG A 300 -1.61 -21.25 -19.01
C ARG A 300 -0.30 -22.03 -19.06
N LEU A 301 0.78 -21.46 -18.52
CA LEU A 301 2.06 -22.16 -18.38
C LEU A 301 1.96 -23.40 -17.48
N GLN A 302 1.31 -23.28 -16.32
CA GLN A 302 1.09 -24.42 -15.41
C GLN A 302 0.29 -25.55 -16.08
N ASN A 303 -0.72 -25.22 -16.89
CA ASN A 303 -1.50 -26.22 -17.65
C ASN A 303 -0.71 -26.88 -18.79
N ALA A 304 0.32 -26.20 -19.33
CA ALA A 304 1.12 -26.70 -20.44
C ALA A 304 2.28 -27.63 -19.99
N ILE A 305 2.61 -27.62 -18.70
CA ILE A 305 3.76 -28.35 -18.16
C ILE A 305 3.34 -29.75 -17.73
N THR A 306 4.07 -30.76 -18.22
CA THR A 306 3.81 -32.15 -17.86
C THR A 306 4.42 -32.50 -16.49
N PRO A 307 3.91 -33.53 -15.78
CA PRO A 307 4.54 -34.04 -14.57
C PRO A 307 6.00 -34.47 -14.77
N GLN A 308 6.37 -34.89 -15.98
CA GLN A 308 7.76 -35.25 -16.31
C GLN A 308 8.64 -34.00 -16.45
N ASP A 309 8.10 -32.89 -16.94
CA ASP A 309 8.83 -31.63 -17.02
C ASP A 309 8.99 -30.96 -15.66
N MET A 310 8.01 -31.08 -14.75
CA MET A 310 8.22 -30.67 -13.35
C MET A 310 9.35 -31.48 -12.68
N LYS A 311 9.46 -32.79 -12.94
CA LYS A 311 10.61 -33.58 -12.46
C LYS A 311 11.94 -33.07 -13.03
N LYS A 312 11.98 -32.70 -14.32
CA LYS A 312 13.17 -32.06 -14.91
C LYS A 312 13.48 -30.73 -14.21
N PHE A 313 12.49 -29.86 -14.01
CA PHE A 313 12.65 -28.56 -13.33
C PHE A 313 13.22 -28.70 -11.91
N ILE A 314 12.70 -29.66 -11.12
CA ILE A 314 13.20 -29.98 -9.77
C ILE A 314 14.66 -30.46 -9.80
N SER A 315 15.10 -31.11 -10.89
CA SER A 315 16.47 -31.62 -11.03
C SER A 315 17.51 -30.56 -11.45
N LEU A 316 17.08 -29.35 -11.84
CA LEU A 316 17.97 -28.27 -12.29
C LEU A 316 18.74 -27.67 -11.11
N ASN A 317 20.05 -27.47 -11.30
CA ASN A 317 20.97 -27.13 -10.21
C ASN A 317 21.38 -25.65 -10.22
N SER A 318 21.25 -24.97 -11.36
CA SER A 318 21.57 -23.54 -11.51
C SER A 318 20.33 -22.69 -11.82
N ASN A 319 20.39 -21.41 -11.46
CA ASN A 319 19.35 -20.44 -11.83
C ASN A 319 19.31 -20.17 -13.34
N SER A 320 20.45 -20.27 -14.05
CA SER A 320 20.52 -20.13 -15.50
C SER A 320 19.78 -21.26 -16.23
N GLU A 321 19.92 -22.52 -15.78
CA GLU A 321 19.14 -23.65 -16.30
C GLU A 321 17.63 -23.46 -16.08
N ARG A 322 17.22 -22.91 -14.93
CA ARG A 322 15.80 -22.64 -14.62
C ARG A 322 15.21 -21.60 -15.57
N ILE A 323 15.97 -20.56 -15.93
CA ILE A 323 15.57 -19.54 -16.91
C ILE A 323 15.46 -20.13 -18.32
N ASP A 324 16.44 -20.93 -18.74
CA ASP A 324 16.43 -21.64 -20.03
C ASP A 324 15.24 -22.62 -20.13
N PHE A 325 14.92 -23.32 -19.03
CA PHE A 325 13.76 -24.20 -18.96
C PHE A 325 12.45 -23.43 -19.17
N MET A 326 12.27 -22.28 -18.52
CA MET A 326 11.05 -21.46 -18.67
C MET A 326 10.90 -20.92 -20.10
N LEU A 327 11.99 -20.40 -20.69
CA LEU A 327 11.96 -19.75 -22.01
C LEU A 327 11.80 -20.74 -23.18
N ARG A 328 11.76 -22.05 -22.92
CA ARG A 328 11.33 -23.06 -23.90
C ARG A 328 9.81 -23.21 -24.04
N TYR A 329 9.01 -22.60 -23.16
CA TYR A 329 7.54 -22.68 -23.21
C TYR A 329 6.92 -21.48 -23.93
N PRO A 330 6.15 -21.67 -25.03
CA PRO A 330 5.46 -20.58 -25.74
C PRO A 330 4.58 -19.71 -24.85
N GLN A 331 3.98 -20.29 -23.81
CA GLN A 331 3.13 -19.60 -22.85
C GLN A 331 3.86 -18.47 -22.11
N VAL A 332 5.20 -18.51 -22.00
CA VAL A 332 5.98 -17.39 -21.42
C VAL A 332 6.02 -16.18 -22.34
N TYR A 333 5.86 -16.37 -23.66
CA TYR A 333 5.88 -15.31 -24.67
C TYR A 333 4.50 -14.67 -24.89
N ASP A 334 3.43 -15.42 -24.64
CA ASP A 334 2.03 -14.96 -24.63
C ASP A 334 1.80 -13.72 -23.75
N LEU A 335 2.64 -13.48 -22.72
CA LEU A 335 2.64 -12.24 -21.97
C LEU A 335 3.39 -11.16 -22.76
N ALA A 336 2.61 -10.31 -23.43
CA ALA A 336 3.10 -9.28 -24.34
C ALA A 336 3.90 -8.19 -23.60
N ILE A 337 5.11 -7.93 -24.10
CA ILE A 337 5.95 -6.80 -23.66
C ILE A 337 5.63 -5.60 -24.53
N LYS A 338 4.71 -4.77 -24.04
CA LYS A 338 4.30 -3.50 -24.66
C LYS A 338 5.35 -2.42 -24.37
N ILE A 339 6.10 -2.04 -25.40
CA ILE A 339 7.07 -0.94 -25.37
C ILE A 339 6.76 -0.03 -26.56
N GLY A 340 6.76 1.29 -26.32
CA GLY A 340 6.29 2.27 -27.30
C GLY A 340 4.79 2.57 -27.20
N GLU A 341 3.98 1.66 -26.64
CA GLU A 341 2.66 1.99 -26.07
C GLU A 341 2.79 2.76 -24.74
N VAL A 342 3.65 3.76 -24.72
CA VAL A 342 3.79 4.69 -23.62
C VAL A 342 2.63 5.68 -23.76
N GLU A 343 1.82 5.86 -22.70
CA GLU A 343 0.80 6.89 -22.70
C GLU A 343 1.42 8.24 -23.12
N ASP A 344 0.75 9.01 -23.97
CA ASP A 344 1.20 10.34 -24.45
C ASP A 344 1.39 11.38 -23.31
N GLN A 345 1.08 10.99 -22.07
CA GLN A 345 1.35 11.72 -20.83
C GLN A 345 2.77 11.49 -20.27
N MET A 346 3.46 10.40 -20.66
CA MET A 346 4.79 10.00 -20.19
C MET A 346 5.93 10.37 -21.16
N LEU A 347 5.61 10.99 -22.30
CA LEU A 347 6.57 11.52 -23.26
C LEU A 347 6.73 13.04 -23.12
N LYS A 348 7.89 13.56 -23.54
CA LYS A 348 8.11 15.01 -23.71
C LYS A 348 7.28 15.52 -24.88
N ASN A 349 6.59 16.63 -24.67
CA ASN A 349 5.68 17.21 -25.65
C ASN A 349 5.84 18.74 -25.63
N GLY A 350 6.49 19.27 -26.67
CA GLY A 350 6.80 20.70 -26.79
C GLY A 350 5.57 21.59 -26.83
N GLU A 351 4.50 21.16 -27.49
CA GLU A 351 3.26 21.95 -27.58
C GLU A 351 2.58 22.08 -26.20
N LYS A 352 2.47 20.98 -25.44
CA LYS A 352 1.96 20.99 -24.06
C LYS A 352 2.86 21.84 -23.15
N ALA A 353 4.19 21.71 -23.29
CA ALA A 353 5.14 22.49 -22.51
C ALA A 353 5.04 24.01 -22.80
N LEU A 354 4.88 24.41 -24.05
CA LEU A 354 4.69 25.81 -24.45
C LEU A 354 3.34 26.37 -23.95
N LYS A 355 2.25 25.61 -24.05
CA LYS A 355 0.94 25.98 -23.48
C LYS A 355 1.04 26.20 -21.96
N LEU A 356 1.71 25.31 -21.23
CA LEU A 356 1.95 25.48 -19.80
C LEU A 356 2.84 26.70 -19.52
N LYS A 357 3.94 26.91 -20.26
CA LYS A 357 4.76 28.14 -20.16
C LYS A 357 3.90 29.40 -20.27
N ASP A 358 2.94 29.45 -21.20
CA ASP A 358 2.11 30.64 -21.39
C ASP A 358 1.02 30.81 -20.32
N VAL A 359 0.54 29.73 -19.71
CA VAL A 359 -0.26 29.79 -18.48
C VAL A 359 0.61 30.29 -17.30
N GLY A 360 1.85 29.82 -17.18
CA GLY A 360 2.82 30.29 -16.19
C GLY A 360 3.13 31.78 -16.34
N ASN A 361 3.29 32.27 -17.58
CA ASN A 361 3.48 33.68 -17.90
C ASN A 361 2.30 34.55 -17.40
N LYS A 362 1.06 34.05 -17.54
CA LYS A 362 -0.15 34.74 -17.03
C LYS A 362 -0.17 34.83 -15.51
N TYR A 363 0.18 33.76 -14.79
CA TYR A 363 0.28 33.80 -13.32
C TYR A 363 1.43 34.70 -12.84
N PHE A 364 2.58 34.63 -13.52
CA PHE A 364 3.74 35.47 -13.22
C PHE A 364 3.41 36.96 -13.38
N GLY A 365 2.74 37.34 -14.48
CA GLY A 365 2.31 38.72 -14.72
C GLY A 365 1.28 39.27 -13.74
N ARG A 366 0.63 38.39 -12.95
CA ARG A 366 -0.29 38.75 -11.85
C ARG A 366 0.38 38.76 -10.47
N GLY A 367 1.68 38.43 -10.38
CA GLY A 367 2.38 38.23 -9.10
C GLY A 367 2.02 36.92 -8.38
N GLU A 368 1.28 36.01 -9.01
CA GLU A 368 0.87 34.72 -8.43
C GLU A 368 2.02 33.68 -8.49
N PHE A 369 3.18 34.02 -7.93
CA PHE A 369 4.46 33.31 -8.14
C PHE A 369 4.44 31.83 -7.75
N ILE A 370 3.69 31.43 -6.72
CA ILE A 370 3.59 30.01 -6.32
C ILE A 370 2.89 29.19 -7.41
N LYS A 371 1.78 29.69 -7.98
CA LYS A 371 1.07 29.02 -9.09
C LYS A 371 1.92 29.04 -10.37
N ALA A 372 2.62 30.15 -10.63
CA ALA A 372 3.56 30.22 -11.74
C ALA A 372 4.66 29.15 -11.61
N LEU A 373 5.22 28.94 -10.40
CA LEU A 373 6.26 27.94 -10.14
C LEU A 373 5.76 26.51 -10.39
N GLU A 374 4.54 26.17 -9.93
CA GLU A 374 3.91 24.88 -10.19
C GLU A 374 3.74 24.62 -11.70
N ILE A 375 3.16 25.59 -12.42
CA ILE A 375 2.91 25.47 -13.85
C ILE A 375 4.21 25.41 -14.67
N TYR A 376 5.21 26.24 -14.36
CA TYR A 376 6.53 26.14 -15.02
C TYR A 376 7.26 24.84 -14.67
N SER A 377 7.08 24.29 -13.48
CA SER A 377 7.68 23.00 -13.10
C SER A 377 7.13 21.84 -13.93
N ASN A 378 5.82 21.82 -14.15
CA ASN A 378 5.18 20.85 -15.06
C ASN A 378 5.62 21.08 -16.53
N ALA A 379 5.78 22.33 -16.95
CA ALA A 379 6.31 22.65 -18.28
C ALA A 379 7.75 22.15 -18.48
N VAL A 380 8.64 22.31 -17.49
CA VAL A 380 10.04 21.84 -17.54
C VAL A 380 10.12 20.31 -17.68
N LEU A 381 9.24 19.55 -17.03
CA LEU A 381 9.19 18.09 -17.14
C LEU A 381 8.76 17.60 -18.54
N LEU A 382 7.92 18.36 -19.24
CA LEU A 382 7.45 18.04 -20.59
C LEU A 382 8.32 18.62 -21.71
N ALA A 383 9.16 19.62 -21.44
CA ALA A 383 9.87 20.37 -22.46
C ALA A 383 11.00 19.55 -23.14
N PRO A 384 10.97 19.40 -24.48
CA PRO A 384 12.11 18.93 -25.26
C PRO A 384 13.33 19.85 -25.11
N GLN A 385 14.53 19.35 -25.46
CA GLN A 385 15.80 20.07 -25.28
C GLN A 385 15.81 21.50 -25.85
N LYS A 386 15.21 21.70 -27.03
CA LYS A 386 15.14 23.02 -27.70
C LYS A 386 14.31 24.06 -26.93
N ASP A 387 13.33 23.61 -26.14
CA ASP A 387 12.35 24.47 -25.46
C ASP A 387 12.70 24.66 -23.97
N VAL A 388 13.36 23.67 -23.35
CA VAL A 388 13.58 23.61 -21.89
C VAL A 388 14.37 24.81 -21.36
N GLY A 389 15.34 25.32 -22.11
CA GLY A 389 16.14 26.48 -21.70
C GLY A 389 15.30 27.74 -21.49
N VAL A 390 14.27 27.97 -22.32
CA VAL A 390 13.36 29.12 -22.16
C VAL A 390 12.41 28.92 -20.99
N VAL A 391 11.93 27.69 -20.75
CA VAL A 391 11.04 27.40 -19.61
C VAL A 391 11.80 27.53 -18.28
N LEU A 392 13.04 27.03 -18.20
CA LEU A 392 13.93 27.20 -17.04
C LEU A 392 14.27 28.68 -16.79
N ALA A 393 14.45 29.49 -17.85
CA ALA A 393 14.63 30.93 -17.73
C ALA A 393 13.40 31.66 -17.16
N ASN A 394 12.18 31.15 -17.36
CA ASN A 394 10.98 31.71 -16.74
C ASN A 394 10.77 31.17 -15.31
N ARG A 395 11.12 29.91 -15.05
CA ARG A 395 11.06 29.31 -13.71
C ARG A 395 12.06 29.94 -12.75
N SER A 396 13.31 30.17 -13.18
CA SER A 396 14.32 30.92 -12.40
C SER A 396 13.88 32.34 -12.06
N ALA A 397 13.14 33.03 -12.94
CA ALA A 397 12.55 34.34 -12.62
C ALA A 397 11.57 34.23 -11.45
N THR A 398 10.70 33.23 -11.51
CA THR A 398 9.70 32.96 -10.45
C THR A 398 10.37 32.60 -9.13
N LEU A 399 11.39 31.75 -9.16
CA LEU A 399 12.16 31.36 -7.97
C LEU A 399 12.94 32.53 -7.37
N TYR A 400 13.42 33.47 -8.19
CA TYR A 400 14.06 34.70 -7.73
C TYR A 400 13.06 35.59 -6.97
N HIS A 401 11.83 35.77 -7.47
CA HIS A 401 10.77 36.51 -6.77
C HIS A 401 10.25 35.81 -5.50
N LEU A 402 10.47 34.50 -5.36
CA LEU A 402 10.18 33.72 -4.15
C LEU A 402 11.39 33.63 -3.18
N GLU A 403 12.44 34.42 -3.42
CA GLU A 403 13.70 34.45 -2.66
C GLU A 403 14.42 33.08 -2.59
N LYS A 404 14.12 32.17 -3.52
CA LYS A 404 14.72 30.84 -3.63
C LYS A 404 15.98 30.88 -4.50
N HIS A 405 16.93 31.74 -4.11
CA HIS A 405 18.12 32.07 -4.89
C HIS A 405 18.99 30.85 -5.27
N SER A 406 19.08 29.83 -4.39
CA SER A 406 19.74 28.53 -4.65
C SER A 406 19.15 27.82 -5.89
N TYR A 407 17.82 27.65 -5.92
CA TYR A 407 17.11 27.05 -7.05
C TYR A 407 17.08 27.96 -8.28
N ALA A 408 16.92 29.27 -8.10
CA ALA A 408 16.92 30.23 -9.19
C ALA A 408 18.27 30.29 -9.93
N LEU A 409 19.39 30.18 -9.21
CA LEU A 409 20.73 30.05 -9.77
C LEU A 409 20.87 28.75 -10.57
N THR A 410 20.44 27.62 -9.98
CA THR A 410 20.50 26.29 -10.62
C THR A 410 19.75 26.28 -11.97
N ASP A 411 18.52 26.82 -12.01
CA ASP A 411 17.73 26.92 -13.23
C ASP A 411 18.34 27.89 -14.25
N ALA A 412 18.98 28.98 -13.80
CA ALA A 412 19.62 29.96 -14.69
C ALA A 412 20.87 29.39 -15.38
N GLU A 413 21.70 28.66 -14.64
CA GLU A 413 22.88 27.97 -15.18
C GLU A 413 22.48 26.82 -16.11
N GLU A 414 21.45 26.05 -15.75
CA GLU A 414 20.94 24.99 -16.61
C GLU A 414 20.31 25.52 -17.90
N ALA A 415 19.57 26.63 -17.84
CA ALA A 415 19.02 27.28 -19.02
C ALA A 415 20.12 27.75 -19.99
N LEU A 416 21.19 28.37 -19.48
CA LEU A 416 22.37 28.74 -20.27
C LEU A 416 23.00 27.50 -20.93
N ARG A 417 23.18 26.41 -20.17
CA ARG A 417 23.74 25.14 -20.65
C ARG A 417 22.89 24.44 -21.70
N MET A 418 21.56 24.57 -21.63
CA MET A 418 20.60 23.98 -22.57
C MET A 418 20.35 24.84 -23.84
N GLY A 419 21.05 25.97 -24.01
CA GLY A 419 20.97 26.78 -25.22
C GLY A 419 19.94 27.93 -25.17
N TYR A 420 19.91 28.69 -24.08
CA TYR A 420 19.07 29.90 -24.01
C TYR A 420 19.42 30.94 -25.12
N PRO A 421 18.41 31.56 -25.78
CA PRO A 421 18.63 32.47 -26.92
C PRO A 421 19.59 33.61 -26.62
N GLN A 422 20.54 33.83 -27.54
CA GLN A 422 21.69 34.72 -27.34
C GLN A 422 21.24 36.17 -27.09
N GLU A 423 20.26 36.65 -27.84
CA GLU A 423 19.67 37.98 -27.75
C GLU A 423 18.88 38.26 -26.45
N LEU A 424 18.69 37.23 -25.62
CA LEU A 424 18.07 37.33 -24.29
C LEU A 424 19.05 37.04 -23.14
N ARG A 425 20.29 36.60 -23.41
CA ARG A 425 21.24 36.14 -22.38
C ARG A 425 21.55 37.16 -21.30
N TYR A 426 21.54 38.45 -21.61
CA TYR A 426 21.72 39.51 -20.61
C TYR A 426 20.75 39.37 -19.43
N LYS A 427 19.48 38.99 -19.67
CA LYS A 427 18.46 38.84 -18.61
C LYS A 427 18.77 37.72 -17.63
N ILE A 428 19.34 36.62 -18.13
CA ILE A 428 19.56 35.42 -17.32
C ILE A 428 20.91 35.47 -16.59
N GLU A 429 21.94 36.05 -17.22
CA GLU A 429 23.23 36.32 -16.56
C GLU A 429 23.10 37.40 -15.48
N GLU A 430 22.30 38.45 -15.70
CA GLU A 430 22.00 39.42 -14.65
C GLU A 430 21.31 38.77 -13.45
N ARG A 431 20.29 37.91 -13.70
CA ARG A 431 19.61 37.17 -12.63
C ARG A 431 20.56 36.22 -11.90
N ARG A 432 21.40 35.50 -12.63
CA ARG A 432 22.45 34.62 -12.09
C ARG A 432 23.39 35.40 -11.17
N ALA A 433 23.87 36.57 -11.61
CA ALA A 433 24.70 37.46 -10.80
C ALA A 433 24.00 37.95 -9.52
N ARG A 434 22.73 38.36 -9.62
CA ARG A 434 21.91 38.76 -8.45
C ARG A 434 21.68 37.59 -7.48
N CYS A 435 21.44 36.37 -7.97
CA CYS A 435 21.35 35.17 -7.13
C CYS A 435 22.68 34.88 -6.40
N LEU A 436 23.81 34.92 -7.11
CA LEU A 436 25.14 34.72 -6.52
C LEU A 436 25.43 35.77 -5.44
N LEU A 437 25.04 37.03 -5.66
CA LEU A 437 25.18 38.10 -4.68
C LEU A 437 24.32 37.84 -3.43
N ALA A 438 23.06 37.44 -3.59
CA ALA A 438 22.18 37.08 -2.47
C ALA A 438 22.70 35.87 -1.66
N LEU A 439 23.37 34.93 -2.34
CA LEU A 439 24.07 33.78 -1.75
C LEU A 439 25.48 34.13 -1.22
N LYS A 440 25.89 35.41 -1.21
CA LYS A 440 27.20 35.91 -0.75
C LYS A 440 28.42 35.34 -1.52
N ARG A 441 28.21 34.80 -2.73
CA ARG A 441 29.25 34.30 -3.64
C ARG A 441 29.78 35.44 -4.50
N HIS A 442 30.43 36.41 -3.84
CA HIS A 442 30.76 37.71 -4.42
C HIS A 442 31.66 37.64 -5.67
N ASP A 443 32.71 36.83 -5.66
CA ASP A 443 33.64 36.73 -6.80
C ASP A 443 32.96 36.14 -8.05
N GLU A 444 32.10 35.14 -7.87
CA GLU A 444 31.30 34.56 -8.94
C GLU A 444 30.22 35.54 -9.44
N ALA A 445 29.62 36.33 -8.53
CA ALA A 445 28.67 37.38 -8.91
C ALA A 445 29.32 38.44 -9.80
N VAL A 446 30.57 38.84 -9.53
CA VAL A 446 31.35 39.77 -10.38
C VAL A 446 31.57 39.18 -11.78
N LEU A 447 31.93 37.90 -11.88
CA LEU A 447 32.09 37.22 -13.17
C LEU A 447 30.76 37.15 -13.95
N ALA A 448 29.65 36.83 -13.27
CA ALA A 448 28.33 36.78 -13.88
C ALA A 448 27.84 38.17 -14.34
N PHE A 449 28.08 39.24 -13.56
CA PHE A 449 27.77 40.62 -13.99
C PHE A 449 28.60 41.05 -15.20
N ARG A 450 29.88 40.65 -15.29
CA ARG A 450 30.71 40.89 -16.49
C ARG A 450 30.20 40.10 -17.70
N SER A 451 29.72 38.87 -17.50
CA SER A 451 29.04 38.08 -18.56
C SER A 451 27.75 38.77 -19.02
N ALA A 452 26.95 39.29 -18.09
CA ALA A 452 25.73 40.03 -18.39
C ALA A 452 26.01 41.29 -19.23
N LEU A 453 27.05 42.07 -18.88
CA LEU A 453 27.48 43.23 -19.70
C LEU A 453 27.85 42.81 -21.13
N LYS A 454 28.67 41.76 -21.29
CA LYS A 454 29.04 41.25 -22.63
C LYS A 454 27.81 40.79 -23.43
N ALA A 455 26.82 40.18 -22.76
CA ALA A 455 25.59 39.74 -23.39
C ALA A 455 24.61 40.89 -23.76
N LEU A 456 24.88 42.14 -23.36
CA LEU A 456 24.12 43.31 -23.83
C LEU A 456 24.46 43.70 -25.28
N ASP A 457 25.59 43.24 -25.83
CA ASP A 457 25.98 43.53 -27.22
C ASP A 457 25.16 42.75 -28.23
N ASP A 458 24.76 41.53 -27.88
CA ASP A 458 23.81 40.71 -28.66
C ASP A 458 22.33 41.07 -28.41
N GLY A 459 22.06 41.95 -27.43
CA GLY A 459 20.72 42.19 -26.90
C GLY A 459 19.85 43.11 -27.78
N LYS A 460 18.67 42.62 -28.21
CA LYS A 460 17.66 43.43 -28.91
C LYS A 460 16.92 44.37 -27.95
N LEU A 461 17.58 45.47 -27.58
CA LEU A 461 17.11 46.52 -26.67
C LEU A 461 17.08 47.89 -27.36
N SER A 462 16.21 48.80 -26.91
CA SER A 462 16.36 50.23 -27.24
C SER A 462 17.59 50.81 -26.52
N GLY A 463 18.25 51.79 -27.14
CA GLY A 463 19.51 52.36 -26.61
C GLY A 463 19.40 52.83 -25.16
N GLU A 464 18.32 53.53 -24.81
CA GLU A 464 18.00 53.96 -23.45
C GLU A 464 17.91 52.79 -22.45
N LYS A 465 17.24 51.68 -22.81
CA LYS A 465 17.13 50.50 -21.95
C LYS A 465 18.46 49.77 -21.79
N LYS A 466 19.29 49.72 -22.84
CA LYS A 466 20.64 49.16 -22.77
C LYS A 466 21.53 50.00 -21.84
N GLN A 467 21.55 51.32 -22.02
CA GLN A 467 22.33 52.24 -21.18
C GLN A 467 21.92 52.17 -19.71
N LYS A 468 20.62 52.15 -19.40
CA LYS A 468 20.13 52.02 -18.03
C LYS A 468 20.59 50.72 -17.37
N LEU A 469 20.43 49.59 -18.06
CA LEU A 469 20.81 48.28 -17.52
C LEU A 469 22.34 48.14 -17.36
N GLU A 470 23.11 48.72 -18.29
CA GLU A 470 24.56 48.81 -18.17
C GLU A 470 24.99 49.64 -16.95
N ALA A 471 24.35 50.80 -16.73
CA ALA A 471 24.60 51.65 -15.56
C ALA A 471 24.28 50.90 -14.26
N ASP A 472 23.11 50.25 -14.18
CA ASP A 472 22.70 49.45 -13.02
C ASP A 472 23.72 48.34 -12.70
N ILE A 473 24.19 47.59 -13.71
CA ILE A 473 25.21 46.54 -13.52
C ILE A 473 26.56 47.12 -13.09
N ARG A 474 27.00 48.24 -13.68
CA ARG A 474 28.25 48.94 -13.28
C ARG A 474 28.18 49.44 -11.84
N ILE A 475 27.04 49.95 -11.38
CA ILE A 475 26.81 50.34 -9.98
C ILE A 475 26.93 49.13 -9.06
N MET A 476 26.29 48.00 -9.39
CA MET A 476 26.37 46.77 -8.59
C MET A 476 27.80 46.24 -8.47
N LEU A 477 28.58 46.28 -9.56
CA LEU A 477 30.00 45.92 -9.54
C LEU A 477 30.81 46.83 -8.60
N ALA A 478 30.65 48.15 -8.70
CA ALA A 478 31.35 49.11 -7.83
C ALA A 478 30.98 48.95 -6.34
N VAL A 479 29.73 48.61 -6.04
CA VAL A 479 29.27 48.30 -4.67
C VAL A 479 29.96 47.04 -4.13
N ILE A 480 30.06 45.98 -4.93
CA ILE A 480 30.75 44.73 -4.53
C ILE A 480 32.25 44.98 -4.32
N GLU A 481 32.91 45.71 -5.23
CA GLU A 481 34.33 46.05 -5.08
C GLU A 481 34.60 46.89 -3.82
N LYS A 482 33.77 47.89 -3.54
CA LYS A 482 33.86 48.70 -2.31
C LYS A 482 33.62 47.87 -1.05
N SER A 483 32.65 46.95 -1.07
CA SER A 483 32.40 46.00 0.03
C SER A 483 33.62 45.12 0.29
N ASN A 484 34.22 44.54 -0.76
CA ASN A 484 35.42 43.71 -0.66
C ASN A 484 36.65 44.50 -0.17
N GLN A 485 36.80 45.77 -0.56
CA GLN A 485 37.86 46.64 -0.03
C GLN A 485 37.69 46.96 1.46
N LEU A 486 36.46 47.16 1.93
CA LEU A 486 36.15 47.40 3.34
C LEU A 486 36.41 46.13 4.18
N ALA A 487 35.98 44.95 3.69
CA ALA A 487 36.24 43.67 4.34
C ALA A 487 37.75 43.39 4.52
N ARG A 488 38.59 43.79 3.56
CA ARG A 488 40.07 43.67 3.63
C ARG A 488 40.74 44.64 4.62
N LYS A 489 40.04 45.69 5.08
CA LYS A 489 40.59 46.71 6.01
C LYS A 489 40.10 46.57 7.45
N GLY A 490 39.10 45.73 7.72
CA GLY A 490 38.65 45.43 9.08
C GLY A 490 39.60 44.48 9.83
N PRO A 491 39.52 44.41 11.17
CA PRO A 491 40.17 43.34 11.93
C PRO A 491 39.67 41.97 11.43
N LYS A 492 40.55 40.97 11.38
CA LYS A 492 40.19 39.58 11.02
C LYS A 492 39.30 38.95 12.09
N ILE A 493 38.01 39.30 12.07
CA ILE A 493 36.95 38.49 12.67
C ILE A 493 37.05 37.12 11.97
N PRO A 494 37.14 35.99 12.69
CA PRO A 494 37.20 34.69 12.07
C PRO A 494 36.00 34.52 11.15
N GLU A 495 36.25 34.20 9.88
CA GLU A 495 35.21 34.06 8.87
C GLU A 495 34.11 33.15 9.42
N LYS A 496 32.88 33.69 9.54
CA LYS A 496 31.70 32.83 9.69
C LYS A 496 31.58 32.06 8.39
N ARG A 497 32.24 30.90 8.40
CA ARG A 497 32.26 29.84 7.39
C ARG A 497 30.92 29.85 6.67
N ASN A 498 30.98 30.07 5.35
CA ASN A 498 29.87 30.25 4.42
C ASN A 498 28.50 29.86 5.00
N MET A 499 27.52 30.77 4.95
CA MET A 499 26.10 30.40 5.07
C MET A 499 25.66 29.64 3.81
N ILE A 500 26.27 28.46 3.63
CA ILE A 500 25.68 27.31 2.95
C ILE A 500 24.30 27.14 3.59
N GLU A 501 23.25 26.90 2.79
CA GLU A 501 21.95 26.44 3.32
C GLU A 501 22.23 25.36 4.36
N PRO A 502 21.78 25.50 5.63
CA PRO A 502 22.30 24.70 6.73
C PRO A 502 22.29 23.23 6.33
N GLU A 503 23.49 22.64 6.17
CA GLU A 503 23.62 21.28 5.69
C GLU A 503 22.73 20.43 6.58
N LYS A 504 21.72 19.77 6.00
CA LYS A 504 20.78 18.95 6.76
C LYS A 504 21.62 18.05 7.66
N PRO A 505 21.48 18.12 9.00
CA PRO A 505 22.41 17.48 9.92
C PRO A 505 22.51 16.00 9.55
N THR A 506 23.65 15.64 8.98
CA THR A 506 23.89 14.27 8.55
C THR A 506 24.25 13.50 9.80
N LEU A 507 23.38 12.56 10.16
CA LEU A 507 23.70 11.58 11.20
C LEU A 507 25.04 10.92 10.84
N LYS A 508 25.92 10.80 11.83
CA LYS A 508 27.23 10.18 11.71
C LYS A 508 27.41 9.25 12.90
N ILE A 509 28.10 8.14 12.64
CA ILE A 509 28.63 7.28 13.68
C ILE A 509 30.01 7.85 14.02
N GLU A 510 30.27 8.13 15.30
CA GLU A 510 31.56 8.67 15.75
C GLU A 510 32.63 7.58 15.73
N ASP A 511 32.27 6.37 16.18
CA ASP A 511 33.14 5.20 16.26
C ASP A 511 32.60 4.04 15.38
N CYS A 512 32.99 4.01 14.10
CA CYS A 512 32.63 2.92 13.19
C CYS A 512 33.32 1.60 13.54
N ASN A 513 32.62 0.47 13.36
CA ASN A 513 33.20 -0.86 13.39
C ASN A 513 34.16 -1.01 12.17
N PRO A 514 35.41 -1.46 12.35
CA PRO A 514 36.38 -1.56 11.26
C PRO A 514 36.06 -2.63 10.21
N LEU A 515 35.36 -3.71 10.62
CA LEU A 515 34.93 -4.80 9.74
C LEU A 515 33.60 -4.49 9.04
N TYR A 516 32.72 -3.72 9.69
CA TYR A 516 31.41 -3.32 9.18
C TYR A 516 31.24 -1.79 9.30
N PRO A 517 31.80 -0.97 8.40
CA PRO A 517 31.89 0.48 8.58
C PRO A 517 30.54 1.22 8.64
N SER A 518 29.45 0.59 8.19
CA SER A 518 28.08 1.09 8.34
C SER A 518 27.52 0.92 9.76
N CYS A 519 28.21 0.19 10.65
CA CYS A 519 27.82 -0.05 12.04
C CYS A 519 28.74 0.70 13.02
N SER A 520 28.21 0.99 14.22
CA SER A 520 29.01 1.42 15.38
C SER A 520 29.87 0.27 15.90
N LYS A 521 31.00 0.56 16.56
CA LYS A 521 31.76 -0.42 17.37
C LYS A 521 30.90 -1.09 18.46
N ALA A 522 29.77 -0.48 18.82
CA ALA A 522 28.73 -1.07 19.68
C ALA A 522 28.09 -2.34 19.09
N VAL A 523 28.28 -2.62 17.80
CA VAL A 523 27.72 -3.78 17.09
C VAL A 523 28.82 -4.66 16.52
N GLU A 524 28.74 -5.95 16.78
CA GLU A 524 29.54 -7.02 16.17
C GLU A 524 28.60 -7.90 15.32
N ILE A 525 29.07 -8.42 14.18
CA ILE A 525 28.35 -9.46 13.44
C ILE A 525 29.03 -10.80 13.70
N ARG A 526 28.26 -11.81 14.13
CA ARG A 526 28.74 -13.20 14.28
C ARG A 526 27.94 -14.15 13.40
N ASP A 527 28.53 -15.26 13.01
CA ASP A 527 27.84 -16.40 12.41
C ASP A 527 27.72 -17.54 13.42
N GLU A 528 26.50 -17.89 13.81
CA GLU A 528 26.22 -19.08 14.63
C GLU A 528 25.72 -20.27 13.78
N GLY A 529 25.58 -20.10 12.47
CA GLY A 529 25.12 -21.13 11.55
C GLY A 529 23.70 -21.64 11.85
N GLY A 530 23.39 -22.82 11.32
CA GLY A 530 22.12 -23.51 11.56
C GLY A 530 20.89 -22.67 11.20
N ASN A 531 20.01 -22.44 12.19
CA ASN A 531 18.78 -21.65 12.01
C ASN A 531 18.94 -20.16 12.36
N ILE A 532 20.10 -19.72 12.85
CA ILE A 532 20.38 -18.33 13.24
C ILE A 532 21.21 -17.65 12.15
N GLY A 533 22.28 -18.31 11.72
CA GLY A 533 23.25 -17.77 10.76
C GLY A 533 23.91 -16.50 11.27
N ARG A 534 24.10 -15.56 10.36
CA ARG A 534 24.81 -14.29 10.61
C ARG A 534 23.87 -13.26 11.22
N HIS A 535 24.28 -12.68 12.33
CA HIS A 535 23.45 -11.76 13.09
C HIS A 535 24.26 -10.71 13.86
N ALA A 536 23.63 -9.57 14.11
CA ALA A 536 24.16 -8.48 14.93
C ALA A 536 24.03 -8.74 16.44
N ILE A 537 25.10 -8.47 17.19
CA ILE A 537 25.20 -8.57 18.66
C ILE A 537 25.74 -7.25 19.21
N ALA A 538 25.26 -6.83 20.38
CA ALA A 538 25.80 -5.68 21.11
C ALA A 538 27.14 -6.03 21.81
N THR A 539 28.17 -5.21 21.63
CA THR A 539 29.49 -5.38 22.26
C THR A 539 29.61 -4.70 23.63
N LYS A 540 28.66 -3.82 23.95
CA LYS A 540 28.53 -3.06 25.19
C LYS A 540 27.06 -2.76 25.45
N ASP A 541 26.75 -2.20 26.63
CA ASP A 541 25.45 -1.58 26.86
C ASP A 541 25.23 -0.40 25.89
N ILE A 542 24.00 -0.26 25.40
CA ILE A 542 23.58 0.70 24.38
C ILE A 542 22.57 1.65 24.99
N GLU A 543 22.89 2.95 24.97
CA GLU A 543 22.02 3.97 25.53
C GLU A 543 20.86 4.34 24.58
N PRO A 544 19.66 4.66 25.09
CA PRO A 544 18.53 5.09 24.26
C PRO A 544 18.85 6.34 23.43
N GLY A 545 18.94 6.17 22.11
CA GLY A 545 19.29 7.24 21.16
C GLY A 545 20.70 7.11 20.55
N GLU A 546 21.52 6.17 21.02
CA GLU A 546 22.79 5.84 20.37
C GLU A 546 22.57 5.27 18.95
N ILE A 547 23.40 5.70 18.00
CA ILE A 547 23.28 5.32 16.59
C ILE A 547 24.07 4.04 16.32
N LEU A 548 23.36 2.93 16.11
CA LEU A 548 23.96 1.61 15.91
C LEU A 548 24.39 1.33 14.46
N ALA A 549 23.66 1.86 13.48
CA ALA A 549 23.98 1.70 12.06
C ALA A 549 23.48 2.89 11.22
N ILE A 550 24.25 3.22 10.18
CA ILE A 550 23.89 4.17 9.12
C ILE A 550 24.32 3.56 7.79
N GLU A 551 23.34 3.16 6.99
CA GLU A 551 23.54 2.59 5.66
C GLU A 551 22.70 3.35 4.63
N LYS A 552 23.30 3.64 3.47
CA LYS A 552 22.55 4.10 2.30
C LYS A 552 22.08 2.87 1.53
N PRO A 553 20.84 2.86 0.98
CA PRO A 553 20.37 1.70 0.23
C PRO A 553 21.32 1.41 -0.92
N TYR A 554 21.76 0.16 -1.06
CA TYR A 554 22.54 -0.25 -2.21
C TYR A 554 21.73 -0.04 -3.51
N SER A 555 20.47 -0.44 -3.48
CA SER A 555 19.49 -0.17 -4.53
C SER A 555 18.19 0.27 -3.87
N ALA A 556 17.56 1.30 -4.41
CA ALA A 556 16.25 1.78 -3.98
C ALA A 556 15.38 2.06 -5.21
N PHE A 557 14.08 1.85 -5.06
CA PHE A 557 13.12 2.09 -6.13
C PHE A 557 11.86 2.76 -5.59
N LEU A 558 11.36 3.74 -6.34
CA LEU A 558 10.23 4.60 -5.98
C LEU A 558 8.95 4.14 -6.68
N LEU A 559 7.81 4.10 -5.97
CA LEU A 559 6.52 3.71 -6.57
C LEU A 559 6.07 4.72 -7.64
N ALA A 560 5.26 4.24 -8.58
CA ALA A 560 4.79 5.02 -9.74
C ALA A 560 4.12 6.36 -9.35
N GLU A 561 3.36 6.38 -8.25
CA GLU A 561 2.64 7.56 -7.77
C GLU A 561 3.56 8.67 -7.24
N TYR A 562 4.78 8.35 -6.79
CA TYR A 562 5.74 9.33 -6.29
C TYR A 562 6.77 9.80 -7.34
N ARG A 563 6.81 9.18 -8.54
CA ARG A 563 7.88 9.34 -9.55
C ARG A 563 8.21 10.77 -10.02
N LEU A 564 7.28 11.72 -9.85
CA LEU A 564 7.46 13.14 -10.20
C LEU A 564 7.55 14.08 -8.97
N ILE A 565 7.22 13.60 -7.77
CA ILE A 565 7.16 14.40 -6.53
C ILE A 565 8.26 14.02 -5.53
N ASN A 566 8.89 12.86 -5.69
CA ASN A 566 10.07 12.43 -4.96
C ASN A 566 11.19 12.12 -5.96
N CYS A 567 12.45 12.34 -5.57
CA CYS A 567 13.59 12.17 -6.47
C CYS A 567 13.77 10.70 -6.84
N PHE A 568 13.82 10.40 -8.14
CA PHE A 568 13.93 9.03 -8.64
C PHE A 568 15.27 8.32 -8.31
N TYR A 569 16.25 9.07 -7.78
CA TYR A 569 17.55 8.55 -7.33
C TYR A 569 17.68 8.46 -5.79
N CYS A 570 17.33 9.53 -5.06
CA CYS A 570 17.52 9.60 -3.60
C CYS A 570 16.21 9.58 -2.77
N LEU A 571 15.06 9.39 -3.43
CA LEU A 571 13.70 9.25 -2.88
C LEU A 571 13.20 10.43 -2.02
N THR A 572 14.04 11.45 -1.81
CA THR A 572 13.70 12.68 -1.10
C THR A 572 12.66 13.50 -1.88
N LYS A 573 11.67 14.05 -1.17
CA LYS A 573 10.65 14.94 -1.73
C LYS A 573 11.26 16.11 -2.50
N ILE A 574 10.71 16.39 -3.67
CA ILE A 574 11.15 17.44 -4.59
C ILE A 574 10.44 18.76 -4.22
N PHE A 575 11.21 19.84 -4.15
CA PHE A 575 10.66 21.21 -4.10
C PHE A 575 10.60 21.85 -5.50
N VAL A 576 11.67 21.72 -6.29
CA VAL A 576 11.73 22.10 -7.71
C VAL A 576 12.21 20.91 -8.53
N PRO A 577 11.42 20.37 -9.49
CA PRO A 577 11.81 19.20 -10.26
C PRO A 577 12.86 19.53 -11.32
N ILE A 578 13.92 18.73 -11.33
CA ILE A 578 14.88 18.66 -12.42
C ILE A 578 14.46 17.48 -13.33
N PRO A 579 14.30 17.66 -14.65
CA PRO A 579 13.90 16.58 -15.57
C PRO A 579 15.07 15.63 -15.83
N ALA A 580 14.77 14.43 -16.35
CA ALA A 580 15.80 13.51 -16.84
C ALA A 580 16.63 14.11 -18.01
N VAL A 581 17.89 13.67 -18.12
CA VAL A 581 18.75 13.94 -19.31
C VAL A 581 18.14 13.31 -20.58
N CYS A 582 17.36 12.23 -20.41
CA CYS A 582 16.61 11.59 -21.47
C CYS A 582 15.75 12.59 -22.26
N GLN A 583 15.87 12.59 -23.59
CA GLN A 583 15.19 13.54 -24.46
C GLN A 583 13.80 13.10 -24.91
N THR A 584 13.35 11.90 -24.53
CA THR A 584 12.04 11.35 -24.91
C THR A 584 11.06 11.29 -23.74
N CYS A 585 11.50 10.92 -22.53
CA CYS A 585 10.59 10.69 -21.40
C CYS A 585 10.36 11.94 -20.54
N SER A 586 9.14 12.03 -20.00
CA SER A 586 8.76 12.89 -18.88
C SER A 586 8.46 12.06 -17.62
N CYS A 587 8.93 10.80 -17.59
CA CYS A 587 8.55 9.78 -16.61
C CYS A 587 9.03 10.03 -15.18
N VAL A 588 10.18 10.68 -14.99
CA VAL A 588 10.89 10.75 -13.70
C VAL A 588 11.44 12.15 -13.43
N ALA A 589 11.50 12.52 -12.16
CA ALA A 589 12.05 13.81 -11.70
C ALA A 589 13.14 13.63 -10.63
N TYR A 590 14.01 14.63 -10.53
CA TYR A 590 15.12 14.66 -9.57
C TYR A 590 15.09 15.94 -8.73
N CYS A 591 15.59 15.87 -7.49
CA CYS A 591 15.69 17.04 -6.61
C CYS A 591 16.88 17.95 -6.93
N SER A 592 17.84 17.48 -7.73
CA SER A 592 19.07 18.22 -8.07
C SER A 592 19.71 17.69 -9.35
N ILE A 593 20.54 18.54 -9.97
CA ILE A 593 21.42 18.17 -11.10
C ILE A 593 22.32 16.98 -10.74
N SER A 594 22.91 16.95 -9.54
CA SER A 594 23.78 15.83 -9.12
C SER A 594 23.04 14.49 -9.04
N CYS A 595 21.79 14.47 -8.57
CA CYS A 595 20.99 13.24 -8.52
C CYS A 595 20.59 12.77 -9.93
N ARG A 596 20.21 13.70 -10.82
CA ARG A 596 19.94 13.39 -12.23
C ARG A 596 21.17 12.80 -12.92
N ASP A 597 22.33 13.43 -12.77
CA ASP A 597 23.54 13.04 -13.51
C ASP A 597 24.12 11.72 -13.00
N LYS A 598 23.96 11.41 -11.70
CA LYS A 598 24.30 10.10 -11.12
C LYS A 598 23.38 8.97 -11.59
N ASP A 599 22.12 9.25 -11.85
CA ASP A 599 21.15 8.25 -12.31
C ASP A 599 21.12 8.10 -13.84
N ALA A 600 21.64 9.07 -14.60
CA ALA A 600 21.48 9.15 -16.05
C ALA A 600 21.80 7.85 -16.82
N LYS A 601 22.89 7.15 -16.46
CA LYS A 601 23.28 5.87 -17.08
C LYS A 601 22.43 4.67 -16.62
N ILE A 602 21.87 4.71 -15.42
CA ILE A 602 20.94 3.71 -14.93
C ILE A 602 19.61 3.90 -15.66
N HIS A 603 19.12 5.14 -15.64
CA HIS A 603 17.90 5.57 -16.30
C HIS A 603 17.92 5.33 -17.83
N GLU A 604 19.06 5.42 -18.51
CA GLU A 604 19.19 5.03 -19.94
C GLU A 604 18.72 3.59 -20.20
N ASN A 605 19.03 2.66 -19.29
CA ASN A 605 18.63 1.26 -19.37
C ASN A 605 17.19 1.02 -18.86
N GLU A 606 16.75 1.77 -17.85
CA GLU A 606 15.39 1.63 -17.29
C GLU A 606 14.32 2.33 -18.16
N CYS A 607 14.63 3.47 -18.77
CA CYS A 607 13.65 4.34 -19.42
C CYS A 607 12.70 3.63 -20.41
N PRO A 608 13.16 2.71 -21.29
CA PRO A 608 12.26 2.01 -22.21
C PRO A 608 11.30 1.01 -21.53
N ILE A 609 11.64 0.54 -20.33
CA ILE A 609 10.94 -0.54 -19.62
C ILE A 609 10.12 -0.05 -18.42
N LEU A 610 10.40 1.14 -17.87
CA LEU A 610 9.65 1.75 -16.76
C LEU A 610 8.12 1.80 -17.00
N PRO A 611 7.61 2.23 -18.18
CA PRO A 611 6.17 2.26 -18.42
C PRO A 611 5.54 0.85 -18.35
N THR A 612 6.18 -0.16 -18.95
CA THR A 612 5.72 -1.56 -18.92
C THR A 612 5.74 -2.12 -17.49
N LEU A 613 6.79 -1.83 -16.71
CA LEU A 613 6.88 -2.25 -15.32
C LEU A 613 5.75 -1.65 -14.47
N TRP A 614 5.51 -0.34 -14.56
CA TRP A 614 4.42 0.31 -13.81
C TRP A 614 3.04 -0.15 -14.28
N ALA A 615 2.81 -0.28 -15.60
CA ALA A 615 1.54 -0.77 -16.15
C ALA A 615 1.24 -2.23 -15.76
N SER A 616 2.28 -3.07 -15.61
CA SER A 616 2.12 -4.45 -15.13
C SER A 616 1.69 -4.55 -13.66
N LYS A 617 1.80 -3.45 -12.91
CA LYS A 617 1.52 -3.34 -11.45
C LYS A 617 2.22 -4.45 -10.63
N THR A 618 3.37 -4.91 -11.11
CA THR A 618 4.18 -5.93 -10.45
C THR A 618 4.72 -5.44 -9.11
N SER A 619 5.21 -6.36 -8.27
CA SER A 619 5.80 -6.03 -6.97
C SER A 619 7.01 -5.09 -7.13
N ILE A 620 7.19 -4.16 -6.19
CA ILE A 620 8.39 -3.31 -6.07
C ILE A 620 9.70 -4.13 -6.10
N ASN A 621 9.64 -5.39 -5.67
CA ASN A 621 10.75 -6.34 -5.67
C ASN A 621 11.27 -6.63 -7.10
N CYS A 622 10.39 -6.64 -8.10
CA CYS A 622 10.75 -6.84 -9.50
C CYS A 622 11.52 -5.63 -10.07
N PHE A 623 11.12 -4.42 -9.67
CA PHE A 623 11.84 -3.19 -10.03
C PHE A 623 13.21 -3.14 -9.37
N LEU A 624 13.30 -3.49 -8.08
CA LEU A 624 14.58 -3.62 -7.37
C LEU A 624 15.49 -4.69 -8.01
N ALA A 625 14.93 -5.85 -8.39
CA ALA A 625 15.69 -6.94 -9.01
C ALA A 625 16.34 -6.52 -10.33
N LEU A 626 15.62 -5.75 -11.16
CA LEU A 626 16.18 -5.16 -12.38
C LEU A 626 17.14 -4.01 -12.10
N ARG A 627 16.82 -3.10 -11.15
CA ARG A 627 17.69 -1.95 -10.84
C ARG A 627 19.05 -2.39 -10.28
N ILE A 628 19.10 -3.49 -9.52
CA ILE A 628 20.36 -4.10 -9.07
C ILE A 628 21.25 -4.52 -10.27
N ILE A 629 20.66 -5.03 -11.35
CA ILE A 629 21.37 -5.39 -12.59
C ILE A 629 21.82 -4.13 -13.35
N VAL A 630 20.88 -3.24 -13.71
CA VAL A 630 21.18 -2.10 -14.61
C VAL A 630 22.05 -1.00 -13.98
N ARG A 631 22.26 -1.03 -12.66
CA ARG A 631 23.25 -0.17 -11.97
C ARG A 631 24.68 -0.40 -12.47
N GLN A 632 24.96 -1.54 -13.07
CA GLN A 632 26.32 -1.95 -13.46
C GLN A 632 26.30 -2.39 -14.92
N SER A 633 27.32 -2.02 -15.70
CA SER A 633 27.38 -2.38 -17.12
C SER A 633 27.48 -3.89 -17.30
N PHE A 634 26.82 -4.43 -18.34
CA PHE A 634 26.87 -5.85 -18.71
C PHE A 634 28.27 -6.46 -18.60
N ASP A 635 29.29 -5.83 -19.19
CA ASP A 635 30.68 -6.34 -19.19
C ASP A 635 31.32 -6.47 -17.80
N LYS A 636 30.85 -5.69 -16.81
CA LYS A 636 31.31 -5.77 -15.42
C LYS A 636 30.65 -6.92 -14.68
N LEU A 637 29.36 -7.15 -14.91
CA LEU A 637 28.63 -8.27 -14.32
C LEU A 637 29.07 -9.60 -14.96
N TYR A 638 29.16 -9.66 -16.28
CA TYR A 638 29.48 -10.91 -16.98
C TYR A 638 30.87 -11.45 -16.66
N LYS A 639 31.87 -10.57 -16.44
CA LYS A 639 33.22 -10.96 -15.95
C LYS A 639 33.23 -11.65 -14.59
N LEU A 640 32.16 -11.59 -13.80
CA LEU A 640 32.07 -12.26 -12.51
C LEU A 640 31.60 -13.72 -12.62
N LYS A 641 31.19 -14.17 -13.81
CA LYS A 641 30.95 -15.59 -14.13
C LYS A 641 32.23 -16.43 -14.00
N ASP A 642 33.39 -15.84 -14.28
CA ASP A 642 34.69 -16.54 -14.31
C ASP A 642 35.46 -16.45 -12.99
N VAL A 643 34.88 -15.84 -11.94
CA VAL A 643 35.52 -15.70 -10.62
C VAL A 643 35.28 -16.95 -9.78
N ASN A 644 36.36 -17.66 -9.47
CA ASN A 644 36.33 -18.99 -8.88
C ASN A 644 35.68 -19.00 -7.48
N SER A 645 34.81 -19.99 -7.21
CA SER A 645 33.99 -20.06 -5.99
C SER A 645 34.72 -20.58 -4.74
N LYS A 646 35.98 -21.01 -4.87
CA LYS A 646 36.77 -21.59 -3.77
C LYS A 646 37.40 -20.57 -2.82
N ASP A 647 37.54 -19.31 -3.23
CA ASP A 647 38.05 -18.25 -2.36
C ASP A 647 36.91 -17.76 -1.46
N LYS A 648 36.83 -18.28 -0.23
CA LYS A 648 35.89 -17.75 0.78
C LYS A 648 36.06 -16.24 0.91
N PHE A 649 34.96 -15.50 0.84
CA PHE A 649 34.98 -14.08 1.15
C PHE A 649 35.05 -13.91 2.67
N GLU A 650 36.23 -13.53 3.18
CA GLU A 650 36.45 -13.27 4.60
C GLU A 650 36.47 -11.77 4.87
N VAL A 651 35.55 -11.29 5.71
CA VAL A 651 35.52 -9.89 6.14
C VAL A 651 36.74 -9.61 7.01
N SER A 652 37.58 -8.68 6.57
CA SER A 652 38.84 -8.34 7.22
C SER A 652 39.01 -6.82 7.37
N ALA A 653 39.99 -6.37 8.15
CA ALA A 653 40.28 -4.93 8.25
C ALA A 653 40.82 -4.35 6.92
N SER A 654 41.41 -5.19 6.07
CA SER A 654 41.85 -4.86 4.70
C SER A 654 40.71 -4.88 3.68
N GLU A 655 39.77 -5.82 3.81
CA GLU A 655 38.58 -5.95 2.96
C GLU A 655 37.31 -5.95 3.83
N PRO A 656 36.87 -4.78 4.32
CA PRO A 656 35.72 -4.67 5.21
C PRO A 656 34.39 -4.77 4.44
N TYR A 657 33.34 -5.22 5.12
CA TYR A 657 32.01 -5.39 4.56
C TYR A 657 31.38 -4.03 4.24
N ARG A 658 31.33 -3.68 2.95
CA ARG A 658 30.88 -2.39 2.44
C ARG A 658 29.61 -2.53 1.60
N SER A 659 28.59 -1.74 1.96
CA SER A 659 27.31 -1.69 1.26
C SER A 659 27.39 -1.24 -0.21
N ASP A 660 28.48 -0.56 -0.58
CA ASP A 660 28.76 -0.06 -1.93
C ASP A 660 29.79 -0.89 -2.71
N ASP A 661 30.35 -1.95 -2.12
CA ASP A 661 31.28 -2.84 -2.82
C ASP A 661 30.53 -3.87 -3.69
N PHE A 662 30.80 -3.78 -4.99
CA PHE A 662 30.26 -4.63 -6.04
C PHE A 662 30.98 -6.00 -6.15
N LYS A 663 32.11 -6.24 -5.47
CA LYS A 663 32.78 -7.56 -5.42
C LYS A 663 32.20 -8.49 -4.35
N ILE A 664 31.78 -7.92 -3.23
CA ILE A 664 30.84 -8.56 -2.27
C ILE A 664 29.53 -8.94 -2.99
N MET A 665 29.33 -8.36 -4.19
CA MET A 665 28.19 -8.27 -5.08
C MET A 665 27.58 -9.55 -5.67
N PHE A 666 28.48 -10.37 -6.19
CA PHE A 666 28.18 -11.26 -7.31
C PHE A 666 29.31 -12.28 -7.46
N ARG A 667 29.22 -13.42 -6.77
CA ARG A 667 29.89 -14.66 -7.19
C ARG A 667 28.84 -15.76 -7.25
N LEU A 668 28.73 -16.44 -8.38
CA LEU A 668 27.79 -17.55 -8.59
C LEU A 668 28.55 -18.70 -9.23
N ASP A 669 28.76 -19.79 -8.50
CA ASP A 669 28.28 -21.09 -8.97
C ASP A 669 28.22 -22.13 -7.85
N CYS A 670 27.20 -22.99 -7.89
CA CYS A 670 27.03 -24.14 -7.00
C CYS A 670 26.89 -25.41 -7.84
N GLN A 671 27.93 -26.25 -7.86
CA GLN A 671 27.77 -27.66 -8.19
C GLN A 671 27.57 -28.50 -6.93
N LYS A 672 26.93 -29.65 -7.09
CA LYS A 672 26.10 -30.31 -6.07
C LYS A 672 26.91 -31.20 -5.12
N TYR A 673 26.45 -31.27 -3.87
CA TYR A 673 26.94 -32.16 -2.80
C TYR A 673 28.40 -31.96 -2.37
N ASP A 674 28.65 -30.89 -1.62
CA ASP A 674 29.41 -31.04 -0.37
C ASP A 674 29.00 -30.01 0.69
N ILE A 675 29.32 -30.28 1.95
CA ILE A 675 28.86 -29.51 3.11
C ILE A 675 29.69 -28.22 3.28
N CYS A 676 29.18 -27.08 2.79
CA CYS A 676 29.57 -25.68 3.09
C CYS A 676 28.39 -24.77 2.69
N THR A 677 27.59 -24.12 3.55
CA THR A 677 27.88 -22.92 4.38
C THR A 677 28.87 -21.92 3.78
N LEU A 678 28.40 -20.66 3.61
CA LEU A 678 29.13 -19.44 3.14
C LEU A 678 29.54 -19.41 1.64
N ASP A 679 29.80 -18.29 0.93
CA ASP A 679 29.27 -16.89 1.00
C ASP A 679 29.83 -15.99 -0.17
N THR A 680 29.00 -15.32 -1.01
CA THR A 680 29.23 -13.94 -1.60
C THR A 680 27.94 -13.32 -2.24
N PHE A 681 27.31 -12.31 -1.63
CA PHE A 681 25.96 -11.68 -1.92
C PHE A 681 24.74 -12.60 -2.00
N LEU A 682 24.98 -13.82 -2.46
CA LEU A 682 24.61 -15.06 -1.77
C LEU A 682 24.95 -15.10 -0.26
N HIS A 683 25.40 -13.99 0.34
CA HIS A 683 25.44 -13.69 1.76
C HIS A 683 24.05 -13.53 2.37
N ILE A 684 23.24 -12.66 1.77
CA ILE A 684 21.98 -12.26 2.39
C ILE A 684 20.95 -13.32 2.04
N VAL A 685 20.21 -13.78 3.05
CA VAL A 685 19.56 -15.09 2.98
C VAL A 685 18.49 -15.15 1.88
N THR A 686 18.63 -16.13 0.98
CA THR A 686 17.65 -16.40 -0.10
C THR A 686 16.56 -17.36 0.33
N HIS A 687 16.81 -18.16 1.38
CA HIS A 687 16.05 -19.35 1.79
C HIS A 687 15.76 -20.34 0.63
N GLU A 688 16.64 -20.40 -0.38
CA GLU A 688 16.45 -21.28 -1.56
C GLU A 688 16.25 -22.76 -1.17
N ASP A 689 16.96 -23.21 -0.12
CA ASP A 689 16.85 -24.54 0.50
C ASP A 689 15.49 -24.83 1.16
N LYS A 690 14.74 -23.79 1.56
CA LYS A 690 13.45 -23.89 2.25
C LYS A 690 12.25 -23.53 1.37
N ARG A 691 12.48 -23.18 0.10
CA ARG A 691 11.40 -22.83 -0.85
C ARG A 691 10.68 -24.08 -1.35
N THR A 692 9.38 -23.95 -1.60
CA THR A 692 8.65 -24.99 -2.32
C THR A 692 8.97 -24.92 -3.81
N VAL A 693 8.74 -26.03 -4.52
CA VAL A 693 8.96 -26.11 -5.98
C VAL A 693 8.08 -25.08 -6.70
N GLU A 694 6.87 -24.83 -6.21
CA GLU A 694 5.92 -23.89 -6.79
C GLU A 694 6.39 -22.42 -6.66
N ASP A 695 7.00 -22.04 -5.53
CA ASP A 695 7.58 -20.69 -5.36
C ASP A 695 8.80 -20.48 -6.26
N LEU A 696 9.71 -21.46 -6.33
CA LEU A 696 10.86 -21.43 -7.25
C LEU A 696 10.40 -21.38 -8.72
N PHE A 697 9.39 -22.17 -9.07
CA PHE A 697 8.79 -22.20 -10.41
C PHE A 697 8.16 -20.85 -10.77
N HIS A 698 7.37 -20.26 -9.87
CA HIS A 698 6.76 -18.94 -10.07
C HIS A 698 7.82 -17.82 -10.18
N ARG A 699 8.85 -17.82 -9.33
CA ARG A 699 9.94 -16.82 -9.43
C ARG A 699 10.74 -16.97 -10.70
N SER A 700 10.99 -18.19 -11.17
CA SER A 700 11.66 -18.44 -12.44
C SER A 700 10.86 -17.86 -13.61
N TYR A 701 9.53 -18.06 -13.62
CA TYR A 701 8.64 -17.43 -14.60
C TYR A 701 8.70 -15.89 -14.59
N ILE A 702 8.62 -15.26 -13.41
CA ILE A 702 8.74 -13.79 -13.29
C ILE A 702 10.13 -13.31 -13.73
N ALA A 703 11.20 -14.02 -13.36
CA ALA A 703 12.57 -13.70 -13.77
C ALA A 703 12.76 -13.80 -15.29
N SER A 704 12.17 -14.82 -15.94
CA SER A 704 12.16 -14.94 -17.40
C SER A 704 11.42 -13.78 -18.07
N TRP A 705 10.27 -13.34 -17.54
CA TRP A 705 9.60 -12.13 -18.06
C TRP A 705 10.44 -10.86 -17.87
N LEU A 706 11.07 -10.68 -16.70
CA LEU A 706 11.97 -9.54 -16.45
C LEU A 706 13.21 -9.58 -17.35
N LEU A 707 13.77 -10.75 -17.66
CA LEU A 707 14.86 -10.90 -18.63
C LEU A 707 14.39 -10.52 -20.04
N ARG A 708 13.24 -11.03 -20.50
CA ARG A 708 12.65 -10.66 -21.80
C ARG A 708 12.40 -9.16 -21.90
N LEU A 709 11.97 -8.53 -20.81
CA LEU A 709 11.78 -7.08 -20.73
C LEU A 709 13.11 -6.33 -20.78
N LEU A 710 14.11 -6.74 -20.00
CA LEU A 710 15.46 -6.18 -20.01
C LEU A 710 16.13 -6.33 -21.40
N LYS A 711 15.88 -7.44 -22.12
CA LYS A 711 16.32 -7.63 -23.51
C LYS A 711 15.82 -6.52 -24.44
N LYS A 712 14.72 -5.83 -24.16
CA LYS A 712 14.22 -4.72 -24.99
C LYS A 712 14.91 -3.37 -24.70
N SER A 713 15.56 -3.23 -23.54
CA SER A 713 16.40 -2.07 -23.21
C SER A 713 17.72 -2.06 -24.02
N PRO A 714 18.53 -0.98 -23.96
CA PRO A 714 19.89 -0.96 -24.50
C PRO A 714 20.93 -1.73 -23.67
N TYR A 715 20.55 -2.38 -22.56
CA TYR A 715 21.47 -2.98 -21.59
C TYR A 715 22.41 -4.05 -22.14
N PHE A 716 21.88 -4.93 -23.00
CA PHE A 716 22.68 -6.00 -23.61
C PHE A 716 23.38 -5.52 -24.88
N PRO A 717 24.70 -5.77 -25.05
CA PRO A 717 25.38 -5.53 -26.32
C PRO A 717 24.71 -6.25 -27.49
N LYS A 718 24.73 -5.63 -28.68
CA LYS A 718 24.06 -6.18 -29.89
C LYS A 718 24.49 -7.60 -30.27
N HIS A 719 25.71 -8.01 -29.92
CA HIS A 719 26.25 -9.36 -30.21
C HIS A 719 25.87 -10.41 -29.15
N VAL A 720 25.38 -9.99 -27.98
CA VAL A 720 24.90 -10.87 -26.89
C VAL A 720 23.39 -11.09 -26.98
N LYS A 721 22.67 -10.07 -27.43
CA LYS A 721 21.20 -10.02 -27.49
C LYS A 721 20.63 -10.91 -28.59
N THR A 722 19.94 -11.98 -28.21
CA THR A 722 19.25 -12.89 -29.14
C THR A 722 17.80 -12.44 -29.37
N PRO A 723 17.09 -12.96 -30.40
CA PRO A 723 15.67 -12.71 -30.58
C PRO A 723 14.83 -13.05 -29.32
N ASP A 724 13.65 -12.44 -29.21
CA ASP A 724 12.68 -12.69 -28.13
C ASP A 724 11.58 -13.64 -28.64
N THR A 725 11.97 -14.86 -29.00
CA THR A 725 11.08 -15.94 -29.47
C THR A 725 11.45 -17.27 -28.81
N VAL A 726 10.61 -18.30 -28.96
CA VAL A 726 10.78 -19.63 -28.32
C VAL A 726 11.93 -20.42 -28.94
N GLU A 727 12.17 -20.22 -30.24
CA GLU A 727 13.14 -20.93 -31.06
C GLU A 727 14.57 -20.38 -30.89
N ALA A 728 14.68 -19.17 -30.32
CA ALA A 728 15.95 -18.51 -30.11
C ALA A 728 16.70 -19.12 -28.92
N LYS A 729 17.80 -19.81 -29.19
CA LYS A 729 18.75 -20.20 -28.14
C LYS A 729 19.40 -18.95 -27.54
N LEU A 730 19.19 -18.71 -26.25
CA LEU A 730 19.80 -17.58 -25.53
C LEU A 730 21.33 -17.68 -25.52
N SER A 731 21.98 -16.52 -25.45
CA SER A 731 23.43 -16.48 -25.21
C SER A 731 23.76 -16.73 -23.74
N ASP A 732 24.98 -17.20 -23.47
CA ASP A 732 25.54 -17.32 -22.12
C ASP A 732 25.39 -16.04 -21.27
N GLY A 733 25.50 -14.87 -21.89
CA GLY A 733 25.32 -13.58 -21.23
C GLY A 733 23.88 -13.32 -20.81
N GLU A 734 22.90 -13.66 -21.65
CA GLU A 734 21.48 -13.55 -21.31
C GLU A 734 21.08 -14.56 -20.22
N LEU A 735 21.58 -15.80 -20.31
CA LEU A 735 21.33 -16.84 -19.31
C LEU A 735 21.92 -16.48 -17.94
N TYR A 736 23.15 -15.98 -17.90
CA TYR A 736 23.80 -15.52 -16.67
C TYR A 736 23.04 -14.35 -16.02
N ILE A 737 22.68 -13.33 -16.80
CA ILE A 737 21.89 -12.20 -16.28
C ILE A 737 20.47 -12.64 -15.85
N GLY A 738 19.84 -13.59 -16.57
CA GLY A 738 18.58 -14.19 -16.15
C GLY A 738 18.69 -14.90 -14.80
N GLY A 739 19.73 -15.71 -14.61
CA GLY A 739 20.02 -16.39 -13.35
C GLY A 739 20.22 -15.40 -12.20
N LEU A 740 20.88 -14.27 -12.45
CA LEU A 740 21.03 -13.17 -11.50
C LEU A 740 19.70 -12.47 -11.16
N ILE A 741 18.81 -12.27 -12.13
CA ILE A 741 17.46 -11.72 -11.87
C ILE A 741 16.67 -12.67 -10.95
N LEU A 742 16.71 -13.97 -11.20
CA LEU A 742 16.07 -14.99 -10.35
C LEU A 742 16.66 -14.99 -8.93
N HIS A 743 17.99 -14.94 -8.81
CA HIS A 743 18.65 -14.80 -7.51
C HIS A 743 18.18 -13.54 -6.78
N ASN A 744 18.19 -12.37 -7.43
CA ASN A 744 17.73 -11.11 -6.85
C ASN A 744 16.28 -11.20 -6.35
N LEU A 745 15.36 -11.82 -7.11
CA LEU A 745 13.96 -12.01 -6.69
C LEU A 745 13.82 -12.92 -5.45
N MET A 746 14.77 -13.81 -5.20
CA MET A 746 14.80 -14.62 -3.98
C MET A 746 15.38 -13.83 -2.80
N THR A 747 16.47 -13.09 -3.02
CA THR A 747 17.15 -12.27 -1.99
C THR A 747 16.27 -11.11 -1.51
N ILE A 748 15.69 -10.33 -2.42
CA ILE A 748 14.91 -9.12 -2.10
C ILE A 748 13.69 -9.44 -1.23
N GLN A 749 13.09 -10.62 -1.39
CA GLN A 749 11.87 -11.04 -0.70
C GLN A 749 11.94 -10.95 0.84
N PHE A 750 13.13 -11.14 1.42
CA PHE A 750 13.36 -11.20 2.86
C PHE A 750 14.26 -10.07 3.38
N ASN A 751 14.92 -9.33 2.48
CA ASN A 751 16.02 -8.41 2.82
C ASN A 751 15.78 -6.98 2.33
N ALA A 752 14.73 -6.74 1.53
CA ALA A 752 14.32 -5.38 1.19
C ALA A 752 13.47 -4.76 2.30
N HIS A 753 13.73 -3.50 2.59
CA HIS A 753 13.02 -2.70 3.58
C HIS A 753 12.11 -1.69 2.90
N GLU A 754 10.97 -1.40 3.55
CA GLU A 754 10.11 -0.29 3.16
C GLU A 754 10.79 1.06 3.40
N ILE A 755 10.74 1.93 2.41
CA ILE A 755 11.13 3.33 2.50
C ILE A 755 9.84 4.16 2.55
N SER A 756 9.68 4.93 3.62
CA SER A 756 8.44 5.64 3.92
C SER A 756 8.67 7.12 4.26
N GLU A 757 7.75 7.98 3.83
CA GLU A 757 7.71 9.40 4.18
C GLU A 757 6.77 9.62 5.37
N LEU A 758 7.20 10.36 6.39
CA LEU A 758 6.35 10.75 7.51
C LEU A 758 5.54 12.01 7.14
N VAL A 759 4.23 11.87 6.98
CA VAL A 759 3.33 12.91 6.51
C VAL A 759 2.45 13.42 7.65
N ILE A 760 2.58 14.71 7.98
CA ILE A 760 1.70 15.40 8.94
C ILE A 760 0.42 15.87 8.20
N PRO A 761 -0.80 15.60 8.72
CA PRO A 761 -2.03 16.14 8.15
C PRO A 761 -2.06 17.67 8.20
N LYS A 762 -2.63 18.33 7.17
CA LYS A 762 -2.65 19.80 7.07
C LYS A 762 -3.37 20.55 8.21
N ALA A 763 -4.18 19.85 9.00
CA ALA A 763 -4.88 20.42 10.16
C ALA A 763 -4.04 20.40 11.45
N ASP A 764 -2.92 19.66 11.46
CA ASP A 764 -2.14 19.40 12.67
C ASP A 764 -0.76 20.07 12.61
N ASN A 765 -0.42 20.80 13.66
CA ASN A 765 0.91 21.40 13.86
C ASN A 765 1.82 20.52 14.75
N ASN A 766 1.56 19.21 14.86
CA ASN A 766 2.38 18.29 15.66
C ASN A 766 2.51 16.90 15.01
N LEU A 767 3.40 16.08 15.55
CA LEU A 767 3.66 14.72 15.06
C LEU A 767 2.64 13.67 15.53
N ALA A 768 1.66 14.03 16.37
CA ALA A 768 0.75 13.08 16.99
C ALA A 768 -0.12 12.32 15.97
N ASN A 769 -0.57 13.04 14.92
CA ASN A 769 -1.37 12.48 13.83
C ASN A 769 -0.54 12.17 12.57
N ALA A 770 0.81 12.20 12.66
CA ALA A 770 1.68 11.97 11.53
C ALA A 770 1.62 10.49 11.07
N LYS A 771 1.44 10.29 9.76
CA LYS A 771 1.29 8.95 9.15
C LYS A 771 2.52 8.60 8.34
N SER A 772 3.05 7.39 8.57
CA SER A 772 4.04 6.80 7.67
C SER A 772 3.35 6.43 6.36
N LYS A 773 3.86 6.93 5.23
CA LYS A 773 3.42 6.53 3.88
C LYS A 773 4.54 5.78 3.19
N PHE A 774 4.29 4.54 2.78
CA PHE A 774 5.19 3.77 1.92
C PHE A 774 5.36 4.47 0.57
N ILE A 775 6.61 4.83 0.22
CA ILE A 775 6.93 5.53 -1.04
C ILE A 775 7.77 4.68 -2.00
N GLY A 776 8.43 3.64 -1.51
CA GLY A 776 9.34 2.81 -2.30
C GLY A 776 10.03 1.74 -1.45
N GLY A 777 10.78 0.85 -2.08
CA GLY A 777 11.58 -0.17 -1.40
C GLY A 777 13.07 0.07 -1.54
N GLY A 778 13.89 -0.48 -0.63
CA GLY A 778 15.35 -0.47 -0.77
C GLY A 778 16.03 -1.67 -0.14
N LEU A 779 17.18 -2.07 -0.68
CA LEU A 779 18.04 -3.13 -0.16
C LEU A 779 19.19 -2.52 0.63
N TYR A 780 19.42 -3.01 1.85
CA TYR A 780 20.38 -2.48 2.82
C TYR A 780 21.25 -3.64 3.36
N PRO A 781 22.32 -4.02 2.65
CA PRO A 781 23.05 -5.27 2.90
C PRO A 781 23.52 -5.48 4.34
N THR A 782 23.95 -4.42 5.02
CA THR A 782 24.43 -4.48 6.41
C THR A 782 23.27 -4.52 7.39
N ILE A 783 22.20 -3.73 7.17
CA ILE A 783 20.98 -3.77 7.99
C ILE A 783 20.28 -5.13 7.88
N SER A 784 20.36 -5.82 6.74
CA SER A 784 19.83 -7.18 6.59
C SER A 784 20.55 -8.24 7.45
N LEU A 785 21.67 -7.89 8.11
CA LEU A 785 22.33 -8.74 9.13
C LEU A 785 21.72 -8.57 10.54
N PHE A 786 20.73 -7.69 10.71
CA PHE A 786 19.99 -7.53 11.97
C PHE A 786 18.79 -8.48 11.95
N ASN A 787 19.01 -9.71 12.43
CA ASN A 787 17.99 -10.75 12.44
C ASN A 787 16.67 -10.33 13.11
N HIS A 788 15.55 -10.63 12.45
CA HIS A 788 14.23 -10.47 13.04
C HIS A 788 14.04 -11.44 14.21
N SER A 789 13.89 -10.91 15.42
CA SER A 789 13.94 -11.72 16.64
C SER A 789 12.56 -11.95 17.30
N CYS A 790 11.47 -11.48 16.67
CA CYS A 790 10.10 -11.84 17.05
C CYS A 790 9.61 -13.06 16.23
N ASN A 791 9.77 -14.29 16.74
CA ASN A 791 8.98 -15.42 16.24
C ASN A 791 7.64 -15.45 17.00
N PRO A 792 6.48 -15.14 16.39
CA PRO A 792 5.21 -15.12 17.10
C PRO A 792 4.78 -16.50 17.62
N GLY A 793 5.36 -17.59 17.10
CA GLY A 793 5.18 -18.94 17.62
C GLY A 793 6.04 -19.28 18.84
N ILE A 794 6.92 -18.38 19.32
CA ILE A 794 7.81 -18.62 20.46
C ILE A 794 7.80 -17.45 21.45
N ILE A 795 7.33 -17.70 22.66
CA ILE A 795 7.39 -16.78 23.82
C ILE A 795 8.71 -17.03 24.58
N ARG A 796 9.41 -15.96 24.97
CA ARG A 796 10.73 -16.02 25.61
C ARG A 796 10.61 -15.63 27.08
N PHE A 797 10.50 -16.59 28.01
CA PHE A 797 10.41 -16.29 29.44
C PHE A 797 11.79 -16.09 30.07
N LYS A 798 11.90 -15.16 31.03
CA LYS A 798 13.08 -15.07 31.91
C LYS A 798 13.03 -16.22 32.93
N CYS A 799 14.17 -16.85 33.22
CA CYS A 799 14.22 -17.90 34.24
C CYS A 799 14.01 -17.31 35.66
N GLU A 800 12.94 -17.71 36.36
CA GLU A 800 12.54 -17.14 37.66
C GLU A 800 13.58 -17.31 38.79
N THR A 801 14.62 -18.13 38.61
CA THR A 801 15.76 -18.22 39.56
C THR A 801 16.66 -16.98 39.56
N GLY A 802 16.26 -15.90 38.90
CA GLY A 802 16.84 -14.56 39.07
C GLY A 802 18.07 -14.27 38.20
N LYS A 803 18.68 -13.11 38.48
CA LYS A 803 19.82 -12.55 37.72
C LYS A 803 21.03 -13.49 37.64
N GLU A 804 21.20 -14.40 38.60
CA GLU A 804 22.30 -15.38 38.64
C GLU A 804 22.23 -16.41 37.50
N CYS A 805 21.02 -16.81 37.10
CA CYS A 805 20.86 -17.75 35.99
C CYS A 805 20.97 -17.03 34.64
N GLY A 806 20.21 -15.94 34.46
CA GLY A 806 20.17 -15.16 33.22
C GLY A 806 19.68 -15.93 31.97
N ASN A 807 19.25 -17.19 32.10
CA ASN A 807 18.83 -17.99 30.96
C ASN A 807 17.44 -17.57 30.46
N VAL A 808 17.24 -17.72 29.15
CA VAL A 808 15.97 -17.49 28.46
C VAL A 808 15.35 -18.83 28.13
N LEU A 809 14.06 -19.00 28.44
CA LEU A 809 13.28 -20.19 28.14
C LEU A 809 12.43 -19.93 26.89
N PRO A 810 12.79 -20.47 25.72
CA PRO A 810 11.95 -20.39 24.53
C PRO A 810 10.81 -21.42 24.64
N VAL A 811 9.57 -20.96 24.55
CA VAL A 811 8.37 -21.77 24.73
C VAL A 811 7.47 -21.57 23.52
N LYS A 812 6.96 -22.64 22.91
CA LYS A 812 6.02 -22.46 21.81
C LYS A 812 4.70 -21.86 22.32
N ALA A 813 4.13 -20.93 21.56
CA ALA A 813 2.89 -20.25 21.94
C ALA A 813 1.65 -21.19 21.98
N ASP A 814 1.73 -22.36 21.35
CA ASP A 814 0.73 -23.43 21.35
C ASP A 814 1.05 -24.56 22.36
N SER A 815 2.07 -24.40 23.20
CA SER A 815 2.44 -25.41 24.21
C SER A 815 1.44 -25.46 25.37
N ASN A 816 1.01 -26.67 25.73
CA ASN A 816 0.25 -26.96 26.94
C ASN A 816 1.17 -27.22 28.16
N GLU A 817 2.50 -27.12 28.02
CA GLU A 817 3.45 -27.37 29.09
C GLU A 817 3.75 -26.09 29.90
N PHE A 818 3.27 -26.04 31.15
CA PHE A 818 3.49 -24.90 32.06
C PHE A 818 4.76 -25.03 32.92
N MET A 819 5.37 -26.22 32.97
CA MET A 819 6.55 -26.53 33.77
C MET A 819 7.71 -26.84 32.83
N ILE A 820 8.71 -25.96 32.77
CA ILE A 820 9.78 -26.03 31.76
C ILE A 820 11.12 -26.14 32.47
N GLN A 821 11.88 -27.19 32.14
CA GLN A 821 13.20 -27.39 32.71
C GLN A 821 14.20 -26.42 32.09
N CYS A 822 14.87 -25.63 32.93
CA CYS A 822 15.90 -24.71 32.49
C CYS A 822 17.17 -25.47 32.11
N SER A 823 17.58 -25.41 30.85
CA SER A 823 18.80 -26.05 30.33
C SER A 823 20.09 -25.64 31.05
N LYS A 824 20.13 -24.41 31.62
CA LYS A 824 21.31 -23.86 32.29
C LYS A 824 21.39 -24.19 33.79
N CYS A 825 20.28 -24.09 34.53
CA CYS A 825 20.27 -24.29 35.98
C CYS A 825 19.57 -25.59 36.44
N GLY A 826 19.11 -26.42 35.51
CA GLY A 826 18.48 -27.74 35.76
C GLY A 826 17.09 -27.72 36.42
N LYS A 827 16.68 -26.58 36.99
CA LYS A 827 15.42 -26.41 37.72
C LYS A 827 14.21 -26.30 36.77
N CYS A 828 13.08 -26.87 37.17
CA CYS A 828 11.80 -26.69 36.50
C CYS A 828 11.16 -25.35 36.90
N ILE A 829 10.82 -24.53 35.91
CA ILE A 829 10.28 -23.18 36.07
C ILE A 829 8.79 -23.19 35.68
N ASN A 830 7.95 -22.56 36.50
CA ASN A 830 6.52 -22.44 36.24
C ASN A 830 6.21 -21.15 35.46
N ILE A 831 5.88 -21.28 34.17
CA ILE A 831 5.60 -20.12 33.31
C ILE A 831 4.15 -19.59 33.43
N PHE A 832 3.26 -20.29 34.15
CA PHE A 832 1.84 -19.93 34.25
C PHE A 832 1.62 -18.51 34.82
N LYS A 833 2.43 -18.11 35.80
CA LYS A 833 2.43 -16.76 36.37
C LYS A 833 2.71 -15.70 35.30
N GLY A 834 3.66 -15.98 34.39
CA GLY A 834 3.98 -15.10 33.28
C GLY A 834 2.89 -15.07 32.20
N LEU A 835 2.29 -16.22 31.87
CA LEU A 835 1.12 -16.28 30.96
C LEU A 835 -0.06 -15.45 31.47
N LYS A 836 -0.32 -15.48 32.78
CA LYS A 836 -1.34 -14.62 33.41
C LYS A 836 -0.98 -13.13 33.30
N ALA A 837 0.27 -12.76 33.54
CA ALA A 837 0.72 -11.38 33.37
C ALA A 837 0.52 -10.88 31.92
N LEU A 838 0.71 -11.75 30.91
CA LEU A 838 0.45 -11.42 29.52
C LEU A 838 -1.04 -11.15 29.22
N GLN A 839 -1.95 -11.97 29.74
CA GLN A 839 -3.40 -11.73 29.64
C GLN A 839 -3.82 -10.40 30.29
N GLU A 840 -3.19 -10.03 31.41
CA GLU A 840 -3.40 -8.72 32.04
C GLU A 840 -2.88 -7.57 31.16
N THR A 841 -1.71 -7.72 30.52
CA THR A 841 -1.16 -6.69 29.63
C THR A 841 -2.02 -6.40 28.41
N ASP A 842 -2.66 -7.40 27.80
CA ASP A 842 -3.59 -7.24 26.67
C ASP A 842 -4.78 -6.33 27.03
N THR A 843 -5.31 -6.50 28.23
CA THR A 843 -6.44 -5.70 28.74
C THR A 843 -6.00 -4.25 28.98
N ILE A 844 -4.83 -4.06 29.60
CA ILE A 844 -4.27 -2.73 29.84
C ILE A 844 -3.91 -2.04 28.50
N PHE A 845 -3.45 -2.79 27.48
CA PHE A 845 -3.06 -2.25 26.17
C PHE A 845 -4.25 -1.67 25.40
N LYS A 846 -5.41 -2.35 25.45
CA LYS A 846 -6.68 -1.86 24.88
C LYS A 846 -7.12 -0.56 25.55
N ILE A 847 -7.00 -0.47 26.88
CA ILE A 847 -7.29 0.75 27.65
C ILE A 847 -6.31 1.88 27.31
N ALA A 848 -5.01 1.58 27.24
CA ALA A 848 -3.97 2.54 26.89
C ALA A 848 -4.20 3.16 25.50
N SER A 849 -4.50 2.31 24.52
CA SER A 849 -4.76 2.72 23.13
C SER A 849 -6.05 3.54 23.01
N ARG A 850 -7.12 3.13 23.69
CA ARG A 850 -8.38 3.90 23.77
C ARG A 850 -8.16 5.29 24.41
N ASN A 851 -7.35 5.38 25.47
CA ASN A 851 -7.00 6.66 26.09
C ASN A 851 -6.15 7.54 25.14
N LEU A 852 -5.23 6.94 24.38
CA LEU A 852 -4.40 7.66 23.41
C LEU A 852 -5.25 8.24 22.27
N GLU A 853 -6.18 7.46 21.71
CA GLU A 853 -7.15 7.89 20.69
C GLU A 853 -8.09 9.01 21.17
N GLN A 854 -8.43 9.02 22.46
CA GLN A 854 -9.28 10.05 23.08
C GLN A 854 -8.51 11.31 23.50
N GLY A 855 -7.19 11.38 23.29
CA GLY A 855 -6.34 12.50 23.71
C GLY A 855 -5.97 12.50 25.21
N ASN A 856 -6.34 11.46 25.97
CA ASN A 856 -6.05 11.29 27.39
C ASN A 856 -4.59 10.81 27.60
N HIS A 857 -3.62 11.61 27.13
CA HIS A 857 -2.23 11.20 26.97
C HIS A 857 -1.51 10.83 28.28
N ARG A 858 -1.86 11.43 29.43
CA ARG A 858 -1.24 11.07 30.72
C ARG A 858 -1.69 9.68 31.20
N GLU A 859 -2.96 9.36 31.04
CA GLU A 859 -3.55 8.08 31.44
C GLU A 859 -3.15 6.96 30.47
N ALA A 860 -3.04 7.26 29.18
CA ALA A 860 -2.42 6.36 28.21
C ALA A 860 -0.94 6.07 28.56
N LEU A 861 -0.15 7.11 28.87
CA LEU A 861 1.26 6.98 29.27
C LEU A 861 1.43 6.07 30.50
N LYS A 862 0.65 6.31 31.56
CA LYS A 862 0.66 5.47 32.78
C LYS A 862 0.37 4.00 32.44
N SER A 863 -0.62 3.74 31.60
CA SER A 863 -0.99 2.38 31.18
C SER A 863 0.11 1.71 30.36
N TYR A 864 0.70 2.39 29.37
CA TYR A 864 1.81 1.81 28.59
C TYR A 864 3.06 1.55 29.44
N LEU A 865 3.43 2.46 30.36
CA LEU A 865 4.54 2.25 31.29
C LEU A 865 4.30 1.05 32.22
N LYS A 866 3.05 0.86 32.70
CA LYS A 866 2.67 -0.33 33.49
C LYS A 866 2.85 -1.63 32.69
N ILE A 867 2.47 -1.64 31.41
CA ILE A 867 2.66 -2.81 30.54
C ILE A 867 4.14 -3.10 30.33
N LEU A 868 4.95 -2.08 29.99
CA LEU A 868 6.40 -2.25 29.79
C LEU A 868 7.06 -2.88 31.00
N LYS A 869 6.72 -2.43 32.22
CA LYS A 869 7.23 -3.02 33.46
C LYS A 869 6.83 -4.49 33.63
N LEU A 870 5.55 -4.84 33.44
CA LEU A 870 5.08 -6.23 33.54
C LEU A 870 5.74 -7.16 32.51
N LEU A 871 5.92 -6.66 31.28
CA LEU A 871 6.58 -7.40 30.20
C LEU A 871 8.07 -7.61 30.49
N ASP A 872 8.80 -6.60 30.99
CA ASP A 872 10.21 -6.78 31.35
C ASP A 872 10.39 -7.66 32.60
N GLU A 873 9.52 -7.59 33.60
CA GLU A 873 9.59 -8.49 34.77
C GLU A 873 9.38 -9.97 34.39
N THR A 874 8.68 -10.24 33.28
CA THR A 874 8.22 -11.59 32.90
C THR A 874 9.01 -12.22 31.75
N LEU A 875 9.25 -11.45 30.69
CA LEU A 875 9.75 -11.94 29.41
C LEU A 875 11.13 -11.38 29.09
N ALA A 876 11.90 -12.15 28.32
CA ALA A 876 13.18 -11.75 27.77
C ALA A 876 12.98 -11.14 26.38
N LEU A 877 13.64 -10.01 26.13
CA LEU A 877 13.55 -9.32 24.85
C LEU A 877 14.06 -10.18 23.67
N PRO A 878 13.56 -9.90 22.44
CA PRO A 878 12.52 -8.93 22.14
C PRO A 878 11.10 -9.49 22.34
N ILE A 879 10.15 -8.57 22.48
CA ILE A 879 8.73 -8.85 22.65
C ILE A 879 7.98 -7.85 21.75
N LYS A 880 7.10 -8.33 20.87
CA LYS A 880 6.34 -7.46 19.95
C LYS A 880 5.58 -6.37 20.69
N ASP A 881 4.87 -6.75 21.74
CA ASP A 881 3.95 -5.86 22.46
C ASP A 881 4.70 -4.85 23.33
N TYR A 882 5.94 -5.16 23.73
CA TYR A 882 6.86 -4.22 24.35
C TYR A 882 7.20 -3.08 23.38
N HIS A 883 7.52 -3.39 22.12
CA HIS A 883 7.77 -2.36 21.11
C HIS A 883 6.51 -1.52 20.84
N LEU A 884 5.33 -2.14 20.74
CA LEU A 884 4.07 -1.41 20.57
C LEU A 884 3.80 -0.45 21.74
N CYS A 885 4.08 -0.89 22.98
CA CYS A 885 3.98 -0.02 24.16
C CYS A 885 5.01 1.12 24.14
N GLN A 886 6.24 0.88 23.69
CA GLN A 886 7.24 1.95 23.51
C GLN A 886 6.78 3.02 22.50
N GLN A 887 6.14 2.61 21.38
CA GLN A 887 5.54 3.58 20.45
C GLN A 887 4.37 4.34 21.08
N GLY A 888 3.53 3.66 21.87
CA GLY A 888 2.47 4.28 22.68
C GLY A 888 3.00 5.34 23.65
N VAL A 889 4.05 5.01 24.42
CA VAL A 889 4.78 5.96 25.28
C VAL A 889 5.30 7.14 24.47
N ARG A 890 5.97 6.89 23.33
CA ARG A 890 6.51 7.95 22.46
C ARG A 890 5.43 8.92 22.00
N LEU A 891 4.28 8.42 21.54
CA LEU A 891 3.16 9.24 21.11
C LEU A 891 2.56 10.06 22.26
N CYS A 892 2.41 9.47 23.45
CA CYS A 892 1.96 10.21 24.63
C CYS A 892 2.93 11.33 25.01
N MET A 893 4.23 11.03 25.05
CA MET A 893 5.27 12.02 25.40
C MET A 893 5.34 13.16 24.38
N LEU A 894 5.25 12.87 23.08
CA LEU A 894 5.21 13.90 22.02
C LEU A 894 4.02 14.86 22.15
N SER A 895 2.89 14.39 22.70
CA SER A 895 1.74 15.26 23.01
C SER A 895 1.87 16.04 24.32
N LEU A 896 2.69 15.55 25.27
CA LEU A 896 2.84 16.12 26.62
C LEU A 896 4.03 17.08 26.78
N VAL A 897 4.86 17.25 25.74
CA VAL A 897 6.00 18.20 25.69
C VAL A 897 5.59 19.58 25.12
N LYS A 898 4.28 19.82 25.01
CA LYS A 898 3.69 21.17 24.84
C LYS A 898 3.33 21.77 26.20
#